data_AF-A0AAQ3PSW2-F1
#
_entry.id   AF-A0AAQ3PSW2-F1
#
_cell.length_a   1.000
_cell.length_b   1.000
_cell.length_c   1.000
_cell.angle_alpha   90.00
_cell.angle_beta   90.00
_cell.angle_gamma   90.00
#
_symmetry.space_group_name_H-M   'P 1'
#
loop_
_entity.id
_entity.type
_entity.pdbx_description
1 polymer ?
#
loop_
_entity_poly.entity_id
_entity_poly.type
_entity_poly.pdbx_seq_one_letter_code
_entity_poly.pdbx_strand_id
1 'polypeptide(L)'
;MSPAATSSEERIRTYEDFARVHAYLLAAAGVPPSLHQRLYAKLADEVFDGGEVFAVEPCESGRQRRLVLAADKPLGKESDVFLVDHAWSFRLPDALKQLREVPGLAERMAALMCVDLDRRIEIEESDEQHSEKSGSLEHVLQIVEKERVRVREMGSDYAAWLELEELGIDDDMLVTLDLSVKFPNLVALNLWGNKLQDPEKVVQEIKKCAKLKALWLNENPVLGKNIDKDVLDGLSGLEIYNSHFTSKAGEWALGFCADIVGADSPTFSVECTLLESIETIDLSDRGIHKLPEAFSPTKLPSLSKLNIRGNPLDQISGDDLLKLFSGFTHLQELEINIPGPLGNSAISILESLPNLSLLNGVDCSSIIETGKHVVDSALEPRLPEWSPEESLAERVIGAMWLFLMTYRLADEEKIDETPVWYVMDELGSAMRHSDNANFRIAPFFYTILWPTHDVHTGEECTRDFLFGIGEDKQRSARLTAWFHTPEKYFIQEFRRYQEQLQSNRICASTKLEETPSTRSIRPSDGRALRVYTDIPHVEEFLTRPEFVLTTDLKEADIIWVSIQVDSEVKNATGITDQQYTNQFPFEACLVMKHHLAETIQKAWGSPEWLQPTYNLETHLSPLIGDYHTRKRDGMDNLWIMKPWNMARTIDTTVTGDLSAIIRLMETGPKICQKYIECPALFQGRKFDLRYIVLVRSFRPLEIFLSDVFWVRLANNQYTLEKTSFFEYETHFTVMNYIGRMNHMNTPEFIKEFEKEHQVKWLDIHGSIRSMIRHVFESAAAVHPEMQSPFSRAMYGVDVMIDNRFKPKILEMNRRVAMGADCSSSITHATRILLCLSLSATLCRSDPDLLVDFCVADTASPASLHLNGLACIDPAAARPEHFATSALSRATNPTPFGFNVTVTSPVSSLPGANAQGLAMARTDLAPGGVAPPHSHPRASEVALVLSGSVLVGFADTSYRLYTQLLRAGEAFVFPRAMVHFLYNVDAAAPAVVLSGLNSQSPGAQLLPLSAFRTEPRVPDEVLKRAFKINGQDVQRIQRNLGGSS
;
A
#
# COMPACT_ATOMS: atom_id res chain seq x y z
N MET A 1 21.38 7.04 2.27
CA MET A 1 21.35 6.00 1.21
C MET A 1 22.01 6.58 -0.05
N SER A 2 23.11 6.03 -0.55
CA SER A 2 23.66 6.41 -1.86
C SER A 2 23.08 5.49 -2.94
N PRO A 3 22.43 6.01 -3.99
CA PRO A 3 21.95 5.19 -5.08
C PRO A 3 23.12 4.65 -5.89
N ALA A 4 22.95 3.42 -6.39
CA ALA A 4 23.89 2.75 -7.26
C ALA A 4 24.17 3.58 -8.51
N ALA A 5 25.47 3.67 -8.82
CA ALA A 5 26.03 4.46 -9.89
C ALA A 5 25.60 3.93 -11.27
N THR A 6 24.96 4.81 -12.04
CA THR A 6 25.05 4.81 -13.49
C THR A 6 26.52 5.03 -13.91
N SER A 7 27.08 4.14 -14.73
CA SER A 7 28.33 4.41 -15.47
C SER A 7 28.02 5.35 -16.64
N SER A 8 28.64 6.50 -16.86
CA SER A 8 29.82 7.13 -16.27
C SER A 8 29.78 8.64 -16.60
N GLU A 9 30.03 9.48 -15.60
CA GLU A 9 30.53 10.88 -15.75
C GLU A 9 29.63 11.96 -16.37
N GLU A 10 28.36 12.06 -15.96
CA GLU A 10 27.83 13.37 -15.60
C GLU A 10 27.59 13.36 -14.09
N ARG A 11 28.66 13.52 -13.30
CA ARG A 11 28.43 14.02 -11.93
C ARG A 11 27.74 15.35 -12.13
N ILE A 12 26.53 15.49 -11.60
CA ILE A 12 25.90 16.80 -11.42
C ILE A 12 26.92 17.64 -10.64
N ARG A 13 27.64 18.51 -11.35
CA ARG A 13 28.71 19.35 -10.79
C ARG A 13 28.32 20.81 -10.78
N THR A 14 27.37 21.18 -11.63
CA THR A 14 26.84 22.53 -11.70
C THR A 14 25.33 22.52 -11.48
N TYR A 15 24.81 23.70 -11.14
CA TYR A 15 23.39 23.93 -11.00
C TYR A 15 22.63 23.67 -12.32
N GLU A 16 23.23 23.97 -13.48
CA GLU A 16 22.61 23.72 -14.78
C GLU A 16 22.39 22.22 -15.04
N ASP A 17 23.36 21.38 -14.66
CA ASP A 17 23.22 19.93 -14.75
C ASP A 17 22.08 19.43 -13.84
N PHE A 18 22.02 19.96 -12.61
CA PHE A 18 20.97 19.61 -11.64
C PHE A 18 19.59 19.98 -12.16
N ALA A 19 19.42 21.21 -12.64
CA ALA A 19 18.15 21.71 -13.15
C ALA A 19 17.71 20.94 -14.40
N ARG A 20 18.65 20.53 -15.27
CA ARG A 20 18.35 19.73 -16.47
C ARG A 20 17.93 18.31 -16.12
N VAL A 21 18.69 17.62 -15.28
CA VAL A 21 18.43 16.21 -14.91
C VAL A 21 17.14 16.08 -14.09
N HIS A 22 16.88 17.02 -13.18
CA HIS A 22 15.72 16.97 -12.28
C HIS A 22 14.55 17.84 -12.73
N ALA A 23 14.55 18.36 -13.96
CA ALA A 23 13.51 19.27 -14.45
C ALA A 23 12.09 18.73 -14.23
N TYR A 24 11.86 17.45 -14.58
CA TYR A 24 10.57 16.80 -14.39
C TYR A 24 10.20 16.66 -12.91
N LEU A 25 11.15 16.28 -12.06
CA LEU A 25 10.90 16.08 -10.62
C LEU A 25 10.66 17.40 -9.89
N LEU A 26 11.42 18.45 -10.21
CA LEU A 26 11.22 19.81 -9.69
C LEU A 26 9.85 20.38 -10.09
N ALA A 27 9.46 20.18 -11.35
CA ALA A 27 8.14 20.58 -11.85
C ALA A 27 7.01 19.78 -11.19
N ALA A 28 7.15 18.46 -11.09
CA ALA A 28 6.15 17.58 -10.47
C ALA A 28 5.98 17.86 -8.96
N ALA A 29 7.08 18.10 -8.25
CA ALA A 29 7.07 18.52 -6.85
C ALA A 29 6.48 19.94 -6.67
N GLY A 30 6.48 20.75 -7.73
CA GLY A 30 6.01 22.14 -7.72
C GLY A 30 6.95 23.07 -6.97
N VAL A 31 8.26 22.80 -6.98
CA VAL A 31 9.26 23.64 -6.33
C VAL A 31 9.42 24.94 -7.13
N PRO A 32 9.26 26.13 -6.50
CA PRO A 32 9.47 27.41 -7.15
C PRO A 32 10.86 27.52 -7.80
N PRO A 33 10.98 28.04 -9.05
CA PRO A 33 12.27 28.23 -9.70
C PRO A 33 13.27 29.07 -8.90
N SER A 34 12.78 30.02 -8.10
CA SER A 34 13.57 30.85 -7.18
C SER A 34 14.33 30.03 -6.13
N LEU A 35 13.82 28.86 -5.75
CA LEU A 35 14.38 28.00 -4.72
C LEU A 35 15.33 26.93 -5.29
N HIS A 36 15.34 26.69 -6.61
CA HIS A 36 16.12 25.60 -7.21
C HIS A 36 17.62 25.71 -6.93
N GLN A 37 18.17 26.93 -6.99
CA GLN A 37 19.60 27.14 -6.78
C GLN A 37 20.00 26.93 -5.32
N ARG A 38 19.13 27.34 -4.37
CA ARG A 38 19.33 27.07 -2.94
C ARG A 38 19.19 25.59 -2.63
N LEU A 39 18.18 24.94 -3.18
CA LEU A 39 17.98 23.50 -3.03
C LEU A 39 19.21 22.73 -3.53
N TYR A 40 19.75 23.10 -4.69
CA TYR A 40 20.98 22.50 -5.21
C TYR A 40 22.15 22.67 -4.24
N ALA A 41 22.38 23.87 -3.70
CA ALA A 41 23.45 24.12 -2.74
C ALA A 41 23.28 23.27 -1.46
N LYS A 42 22.07 23.27 -0.86
CA LYS A 42 21.80 22.47 0.34
C LYS A 42 21.95 20.97 0.10
N LEU A 43 21.57 20.46 -1.08
CA LEU A 43 21.76 19.05 -1.44
C LEU A 43 23.23 18.71 -1.71
N ALA A 44 23.98 19.59 -2.36
CA ALA A 44 25.39 19.38 -2.68
C ALA A 44 26.28 19.39 -1.43
N ASP A 45 25.94 20.24 -0.46
CA ASP A 45 26.68 20.43 0.79
C ASP A 45 26.05 19.66 1.98
N GLU A 46 24.99 18.88 1.75
CA GLU A 46 24.23 18.14 2.78
C GLU A 46 23.83 19.01 3.99
N VAL A 47 23.27 20.19 3.73
CA VAL A 47 22.92 21.18 4.77
C VAL A 47 21.53 20.91 5.34
N PHE A 48 21.49 20.46 6.61
CA PHE A 48 20.28 20.26 7.39
C PHE A 48 20.12 21.36 8.45
N ASP A 49 19.58 22.50 8.03
CA ASP A 49 19.43 23.71 8.86
C ASP A 49 18.04 23.90 9.47
N GLY A 50 17.13 22.93 9.30
CA GLY A 50 15.77 23.00 9.83
C GLY A 50 15.72 23.19 11.36
N GLY A 51 16.63 22.55 12.11
CA GLY A 51 16.69 22.67 13.57
C GLY A 51 17.12 24.05 14.08
N GLU A 52 17.68 24.91 13.23
CA GLU A 52 18.00 26.31 13.60
C GLU A 52 16.80 27.24 13.42
N VAL A 53 15.79 26.80 12.66
CA VAL A 53 14.66 27.61 12.23
C VAL A 53 13.37 27.19 12.93
N PHE A 54 13.19 25.90 13.18
CA PHE A 54 11.94 25.34 13.71
C PHE A 54 12.15 24.70 15.09
N ALA A 55 11.09 24.72 15.90
CA ALA A 55 11.01 23.97 17.14
C ALA A 55 9.86 22.96 17.06
N VAL A 56 10.05 21.82 17.72
CA VAL A 56 9.02 20.77 17.86
C VAL A 56 8.47 20.82 19.27
N GLU A 57 7.16 21.03 19.38
CA GLU A 57 6.47 21.11 20.67
C GLU A 57 5.52 19.91 20.85
N PRO A 58 5.44 19.29 22.04
CA PRO A 58 4.41 18.31 22.32
C PRO A 58 3.03 18.97 22.40
N CYS A 59 2.00 18.29 21.90
CA CYS A 59 0.59 18.66 22.04
C CYS A 59 -0.24 17.41 22.36
N GLU A 60 -1.54 17.60 22.68
CA GLU A 60 -2.45 16.50 23.03
C GLU A 60 -1.90 15.61 24.17
N SER A 61 -1.48 16.24 25.27
CA SER A 61 -0.86 15.57 26.41
C SER A 61 0.40 14.75 26.04
N GLY A 62 1.13 15.18 25.01
CA GLY A 62 2.35 14.51 24.54
C GLY A 62 2.10 13.34 23.60
N ARG A 63 0.85 13.09 23.17
CA ARG A 63 0.49 12.04 22.19
C ARG A 63 0.67 12.49 20.74
N GLN A 64 0.97 13.76 20.53
CA GLN A 64 1.28 14.33 19.23
C GLN A 64 2.36 15.41 19.36
N ARG A 65 2.95 15.81 18.23
CA ARG A 65 3.91 16.90 18.11
C ARG A 65 3.43 17.90 17.07
N ARG A 66 3.70 19.18 17.29
CA ARG A 66 3.50 20.27 16.32
C ARG A 66 4.82 20.96 16.01
N LEU A 67 4.97 21.41 14.77
CA LEU A 67 6.12 22.18 14.32
C LEU A 67 5.80 23.67 14.37
N VAL A 68 6.63 24.48 15.03
CA VAL A 68 6.45 25.94 15.11
C VAL A 68 7.69 26.67 14.59
N LEU A 69 7.50 27.85 14.02
CA LEU A 69 8.61 28.71 13.63
C LEU A 69 9.28 29.29 14.88
N ALA A 70 10.54 28.92 15.12
CA ALA A 70 11.31 29.38 16.29
C ALA A 70 12.34 30.48 15.95
N ALA A 71 12.57 30.76 14.66
CA ALA A 71 13.49 31.78 14.22
C ALA A 71 13.06 33.19 14.66
N ASP A 72 14.03 34.05 15.01
CA ASP A 72 13.81 35.46 15.39
C ASP A 72 13.20 36.31 14.26
N LYS A 73 13.28 35.85 13.02
CA LYS A 73 12.77 36.54 11.84
C LYS A 73 11.65 35.74 11.18
N PRO A 74 10.60 36.41 10.68
CA PRO A 74 9.55 35.74 9.92
C PRO A 74 10.13 35.14 8.63
N LEU A 75 9.60 33.99 8.24
CA LEU A 75 9.88 33.38 6.94
C LEU A 75 8.93 33.97 5.92
N GLY A 76 9.46 34.61 4.88
CA GLY A 76 8.65 35.07 3.77
C GLY A 76 8.16 33.90 2.89
N LYS A 77 7.09 34.13 2.13
CA LYS A 77 6.63 33.22 1.08
C LYS A 77 7.77 32.88 0.11
N GLU A 78 7.97 31.59 -0.14
CA GLU A 78 9.00 31.06 -1.04
C GLU A 78 10.40 31.61 -0.74
N SER A 79 10.66 31.97 0.53
CA SER A 79 11.90 32.63 0.93
C SER A 79 13.05 31.66 1.13
N ASP A 80 12.77 30.38 1.45
CA ASP A 80 13.78 29.35 1.65
C ASP A 80 13.27 27.93 1.39
N VAL A 81 14.16 26.94 1.41
CA VAL A 81 13.86 25.51 1.27
C VAL A 81 14.67 24.71 2.28
N PHE A 82 14.08 23.73 2.95
CA PHE A 82 14.74 22.93 3.99
C PHE A 82 14.71 21.45 3.63
N LEU A 83 15.76 20.72 4.06
CA LEU A 83 15.89 19.28 3.90
C LEU A 83 15.42 18.57 5.16
N VAL A 84 14.64 17.51 4.97
CA VAL A 84 14.11 16.63 6.02
C VAL A 84 14.52 15.20 5.71
N ASP A 85 15.17 14.57 6.68
CA ASP A 85 15.69 13.23 6.51
C ASP A 85 14.58 12.17 6.67
N HIS A 86 14.87 10.94 6.25
CA HIS A 86 13.98 9.80 6.40
C HIS A 86 14.46 8.95 7.57
N ALA A 87 13.75 9.01 8.70
CA ALA A 87 14.10 8.24 9.90
C ALA A 87 13.94 6.73 9.70
N TRP A 88 13.04 6.31 8.80
CA TRP A 88 12.84 4.91 8.46
C TRP A 88 12.25 4.78 7.04
N SER A 89 12.85 3.95 6.19
CA SER A 89 12.35 3.65 4.84
C SER A 89 12.28 2.13 4.62
N PHE A 90 11.18 1.64 4.08
CA PHE A 90 10.91 0.20 4.00
C PHE A 90 9.93 -0.18 2.89
N ARG A 91 9.92 -1.48 2.54
CA ARG A 91 8.83 -2.12 1.81
C ARG A 91 7.84 -2.66 2.84
N LEU A 92 6.54 -2.53 2.58
CA LEU A 92 5.52 -2.88 3.57
C LEU A 92 5.64 -4.32 4.14
N PRO A 93 5.92 -5.37 3.35
CA PRO A 93 6.12 -6.72 3.89
C PRO A 93 7.32 -6.85 4.85
N ASP A 94 8.34 -6.00 4.69
CA ASP A 94 9.55 -6.03 5.49
C ASP A 94 9.42 -5.18 6.77
N ALA A 95 8.35 -4.39 6.93
CA ALA A 95 8.20 -3.41 8.01
C ALA A 95 8.34 -4.04 9.40
N LEU A 96 7.51 -5.05 9.69
CA LEU A 96 7.52 -5.73 10.98
C LEU A 96 8.84 -6.48 11.24
N LYS A 97 9.43 -7.05 10.18
CA LYS A 97 10.71 -7.73 10.25
C LYS A 97 11.84 -6.76 10.62
N GLN A 98 11.90 -5.60 9.97
CA GLN A 98 12.90 -4.58 10.27
C GLN A 98 12.77 -4.05 11.71
N LEU A 99 11.55 -3.79 12.19
CA LEU A 99 11.32 -3.34 13.57
C LEU A 99 11.81 -4.36 14.62
N ARG A 100 11.77 -5.66 14.29
CA ARG A 100 12.23 -6.74 15.18
C ARG A 100 13.73 -7.02 15.08
N GLU A 101 14.30 -6.90 13.89
CA GLU A 101 15.69 -7.32 13.61
C GLU A 101 16.70 -6.17 13.66
N VAL A 102 16.28 -4.92 13.40
CA VAL A 102 17.18 -3.76 13.40
C VAL A 102 17.28 -3.16 14.81
N PRO A 103 18.47 -3.20 15.46
CA PRO A 103 18.60 -2.73 16.83
C PRO A 103 18.24 -1.25 17.01
N GLY A 104 17.43 -0.95 18.03
CA GLY A 104 17.04 0.41 18.41
C GLY A 104 16.02 1.08 17.48
N LEU A 105 15.59 0.43 16.38
CA LEU A 105 14.67 1.03 15.43
C LEU A 105 13.27 1.18 16.03
N ALA A 106 12.75 0.13 16.68
CA ALA A 106 11.43 0.17 17.32
C ALA A 106 11.35 1.25 18.40
N GLU A 107 12.39 1.42 19.22
CA GLU A 107 12.46 2.46 20.25
C GLU A 107 12.46 3.87 19.65
N ARG A 108 13.27 4.11 18.60
CA ARG A 108 13.29 5.43 17.93
C ARG A 108 11.94 5.75 17.28
N MET A 109 11.34 4.78 16.60
CA MET A 109 10.04 4.97 15.95
C MET A 109 8.93 5.14 17.00
N ALA A 110 9.00 4.42 18.11
CA ALA A 110 8.02 4.56 19.18
C ALA A 110 8.05 5.94 19.83
N ALA A 111 9.25 6.48 20.09
CA ALA A 111 9.42 7.84 20.61
C ALA A 111 8.92 8.90 19.61
N LEU A 112 9.28 8.77 18.32
CA LEU A 112 8.85 9.69 17.27
C LEU A 112 7.32 9.68 17.10
N MET A 113 6.71 8.50 17.13
CA MET A 113 5.27 8.30 16.98
C MET A 113 4.48 8.43 18.29
N CYS A 114 5.13 8.79 19.40
CA CYS A 114 4.52 9.01 20.71
C CYS A 114 3.75 7.77 21.26
N VAL A 115 4.30 6.57 21.04
CA VAL A 115 3.72 5.28 21.50
C VAL A 115 4.54 4.58 22.60
N ASP A 116 5.57 5.24 23.13
CA ASP A 116 6.45 4.76 24.20
C ASP A 116 6.11 5.31 25.61
N LEU A 117 4.94 5.92 25.77
CA LEU A 117 4.52 6.66 26.97
C LEU A 117 4.55 5.86 28.28
N ASP A 118 4.47 4.53 28.24
CA ASP A 118 4.59 3.67 29.43
C ASP A 118 5.97 3.83 30.12
N ARG A 119 7.02 4.24 29.39
CA ARG A 119 8.35 4.52 29.97
C ARG A 119 8.41 5.83 30.76
N ARG A 120 7.47 6.75 30.55
CA ARG A 120 7.43 8.02 31.31
C ARG A 120 6.81 7.86 32.69
N ILE A 121 5.95 6.85 32.88
CA ILE A 121 5.35 6.54 34.19
C ILE A 121 6.43 6.12 35.22
N GLU A 122 7.58 5.60 34.77
CA GLU A 122 8.71 5.27 35.66
C GLU A 122 9.68 6.45 35.90
N ILE A 123 9.51 7.60 35.24
CA ILE A 123 10.43 8.76 35.34
C ILE A 123 9.77 9.99 36.00
N GLU A 124 8.44 10.03 36.08
CA GLU A 124 7.69 11.04 36.85
C GLU A 124 7.54 10.72 38.36
N GLU A 125 8.41 9.85 38.92
CA GLU A 125 8.63 9.77 40.38
C GLU A 125 9.85 10.61 40.84
N SER A 126 10.33 11.57 40.03
CA SER A 126 11.53 12.35 40.40
C SER A 126 11.44 13.88 40.32
N ASP A 127 10.25 14.46 40.13
CA ASP A 127 10.02 15.90 40.32
C ASP A 127 9.05 16.20 41.49
N GLU A 128 9.29 15.55 42.64
CA GLU A 128 8.89 16.12 43.94
C GLU A 128 9.90 17.19 44.36
N GLN A 129 9.90 18.34 43.68
CA GLN A 129 10.48 19.55 44.22
C GLN A 129 9.97 20.80 43.49
N HIS A 130 8.69 21.13 43.68
CA HIS A 130 8.19 22.49 43.91
C HIS A 130 6.65 22.51 43.93
N SER A 131 6.03 22.26 45.10
CA SER A 131 4.73 22.86 45.51
C SER A 131 4.26 22.29 46.87
N GLU A 132 5.09 22.31 47.92
CA GLU A 132 4.59 22.16 49.29
C GLU A 132 4.25 23.55 49.84
N LYS A 133 3.01 23.99 49.60
CA LYS A 133 2.16 24.81 50.51
C LYS A 133 0.88 25.28 49.79
N SER A 134 -0.14 24.43 49.64
CA SER A 134 -1.49 24.93 49.32
C SER A 134 -2.67 24.10 49.86
N GLY A 135 -2.48 23.15 50.78
CA GLY A 135 -3.57 22.27 51.27
C GLY A 135 -4.08 22.55 52.69
N SER A 136 -3.74 23.66 53.34
CA SER A 136 -4.21 23.91 54.72
C SER A 136 -5.61 24.53 54.72
N LEU A 137 -6.51 24.06 55.60
CA LEU A 137 -7.84 24.66 55.84
C LEU A 137 -7.80 26.18 56.03
N GLU A 138 -6.73 26.71 56.61
CA GLU A 138 -6.52 28.16 56.79
C GLU A 138 -6.47 28.92 55.44
N HIS A 139 -5.87 28.33 54.40
CA HIS A 139 -5.77 28.91 53.07
C HIS A 139 -7.15 28.96 52.38
N VAL A 140 -7.91 27.87 52.49
CA VAL A 140 -9.28 27.80 51.95
C VAL A 140 -10.19 28.80 52.67
N LEU A 141 -10.07 28.93 53.99
CA LEU A 141 -10.81 29.92 54.78
C LEU A 141 -10.44 31.36 54.42
N GLN A 142 -9.17 31.64 54.06
CA GLN A 142 -8.75 32.96 53.58
C GLN A 142 -9.40 33.32 52.24
N ILE A 143 -9.49 32.38 51.30
CA ILE A 143 -10.15 32.58 50.00
C ILE A 143 -11.64 32.87 50.22
N VAL A 144 -12.29 32.06 51.06
CA VAL A 144 -13.70 32.24 51.43
C VAL A 144 -13.95 33.58 52.13
N GLU A 145 -13.10 34.00 53.07
CA GLU A 145 -13.30 35.27 53.76
C GLU A 145 -13.01 36.48 52.85
N LYS A 146 -12.04 36.38 51.94
CA LYS A 146 -11.77 37.40 50.92
C LYS A 146 -13.00 37.66 50.05
N GLU A 147 -13.64 36.59 49.58
CA GLU A 147 -14.85 36.71 48.75
C GLU A 147 -16.04 37.23 49.56
N ARG A 148 -16.14 36.86 50.83
CA ARG A 148 -17.16 37.37 51.75
C ARG A 148 -17.04 38.87 51.99
N VAL A 149 -15.82 39.41 52.06
CA VAL A 149 -15.57 40.85 52.14
C VAL A 149 -16.03 41.53 50.85
N ARG A 150 -15.66 40.98 49.69
CA ARG A 150 -16.06 41.49 48.37
C ARG A 150 -17.59 41.58 48.23
N VAL A 151 -18.31 40.52 48.58
CA VAL A 151 -19.79 40.49 48.54
C VAL A 151 -20.38 41.53 49.50
N ARG A 152 -19.80 41.73 50.69
CA ARG A 152 -20.28 42.74 51.65
C ARG A 152 -20.09 44.17 51.15
N GLU A 153 -18.99 44.44 50.45
CA GLU A 153 -18.72 45.75 49.84
C GLU A 153 -19.70 46.08 48.71
N MET A 154 -20.15 45.07 47.96
CA MET A 154 -21.13 45.22 46.86
C MET A 154 -22.60 45.22 47.33
N GLY A 155 -22.86 44.85 48.59
CA GLY A 155 -24.19 44.83 49.22
C GLY A 155 -24.67 43.42 49.58
N SER A 156 -25.44 43.27 50.67
CA SER A 156 -25.85 41.95 51.18
C SER A 156 -26.71 41.12 50.21
N ASP A 157 -27.33 41.77 49.23
CA ASP A 157 -28.15 41.12 48.20
C ASP A 157 -27.33 40.74 46.94
N TYR A 158 -26.03 41.03 46.92
CA TYR A 158 -25.16 40.69 45.79
C TYR A 158 -24.99 39.17 45.67
N ALA A 159 -25.02 38.66 44.44
CA ALA A 159 -24.84 37.24 44.17
C ALA A 159 -23.37 36.86 44.32
N ALA A 160 -23.10 35.72 44.97
CA ALA A 160 -21.75 35.24 45.21
C ALA A 160 -21.34 34.19 44.17
N TRP A 161 -20.08 34.23 43.75
CA TRP A 161 -19.42 33.25 42.89
C TRP A 161 -18.16 32.77 43.60
N LEU A 162 -18.06 31.46 43.87
CA LEU A 162 -16.93 30.91 44.63
C LEU A 162 -16.09 29.98 43.77
N GLU A 163 -14.79 30.28 43.69
CA GLU A 163 -13.77 29.45 43.05
C GLU A 163 -12.92 28.76 44.12
N LEU A 164 -13.12 27.46 44.25
CA LEU A 164 -12.46 26.59 45.23
C LEU A 164 -11.86 25.35 44.54
N GLU A 165 -11.32 25.52 43.34
CA GLU A 165 -10.71 24.44 42.55
C GLU A 165 -9.29 24.07 43.01
N GLU A 166 -8.94 22.78 42.94
CA GLU A 166 -7.60 22.23 43.23
C GLU A 166 -7.02 22.59 44.62
N LEU A 167 -7.87 22.94 45.58
CA LEU A 167 -7.47 23.32 46.93
C LEU A 167 -7.27 22.12 47.89
N GLY A 168 -7.49 20.90 47.41
CA GLY A 168 -7.40 19.68 48.20
C GLY A 168 -8.47 19.55 49.28
N ILE A 169 -9.64 20.17 49.08
CA ILE A 169 -10.78 20.15 50.02
C ILE A 169 -11.30 18.72 50.16
N ASP A 170 -11.36 18.22 51.40
CA ASP A 170 -12.01 16.96 51.75
C ASP A 170 -13.44 17.18 52.27
N ASP A 171 -14.15 16.08 52.55
CA ASP A 171 -15.56 16.13 52.96
C ASP A 171 -15.78 16.90 54.27
N ASP A 172 -14.85 16.83 55.23
CA ASP A 172 -14.97 17.49 56.54
C ASP A 172 -14.61 18.98 56.44
N MET A 173 -13.65 19.33 55.57
CA MET A 173 -13.36 20.71 55.22
C MET A 173 -14.58 21.38 54.59
N LEU A 174 -15.26 20.73 53.63
CA LEU A 174 -16.45 21.27 52.96
C LEU A 174 -17.57 21.61 53.96
N VAL A 175 -17.84 20.73 54.92
CA VAL A 175 -18.82 20.98 56.00
C VAL A 175 -18.40 22.16 56.87
N THR A 176 -17.11 22.30 57.16
CA THR A 176 -16.56 23.39 58.00
C THR A 176 -16.65 24.77 57.32
N LEU A 177 -16.70 24.82 55.99
CA LEU A 177 -16.79 26.08 55.25
C LEU A 177 -18.13 26.80 55.48
N ASP A 178 -19.21 26.08 55.77
CA ASP A 178 -20.57 26.60 56.03
C ASP A 178 -21.02 27.64 54.97
N LEU A 179 -20.88 27.26 53.70
CA LEU A 179 -21.05 28.15 52.55
C LEU A 179 -22.44 28.78 52.50
N SER A 180 -23.49 28.04 52.86
CA SER A 180 -24.88 28.54 52.83
C SER A 180 -25.15 29.70 53.80
N VAL A 181 -24.45 29.73 54.93
CA VAL A 181 -24.61 30.80 55.94
C VAL A 181 -23.74 32.01 55.56
N LYS A 182 -22.53 31.76 55.04
CA LYS A 182 -21.61 32.82 54.63
C LYS A 182 -22.05 33.51 53.33
N PHE A 183 -22.68 32.77 52.42
CA PHE A 183 -23.13 33.23 51.11
C PHE A 183 -24.59 32.80 50.83
N PRO A 184 -25.58 33.48 51.42
CA PRO A 184 -27.00 33.15 51.22
C PRO A 184 -27.48 33.34 49.76
N ASN A 185 -26.72 34.09 48.95
CA ASN A 185 -26.96 34.35 47.53
C ASN A 185 -25.89 33.71 46.62
N LEU A 186 -25.35 32.55 46.99
CA LEU A 186 -24.39 31.80 46.16
C LEU A 186 -25.07 31.29 44.89
N VAL A 187 -24.59 31.75 43.73
CA VAL A 187 -25.12 31.36 42.41
C VAL A 187 -24.19 30.45 41.63
N ALA A 188 -22.89 30.44 41.93
CA ALA A 188 -21.92 29.56 41.28
C ALA A 188 -20.89 29.05 42.29
N LEU A 189 -20.58 27.75 42.22
CA LEU A 189 -19.63 27.09 43.10
C LEU A 189 -18.75 26.14 42.28
N ASN A 190 -17.46 26.47 42.21
CA ASN A 190 -16.46 25.62 41.57
C ASN A 190 -15.66 24.87 42.64
N LEU A 191 -15.75 23.53 42.63
CA LEU A 191 -15.04 22.60 43.51
C LEU A 191 -14.22 21.58 42.69
N TRP A 192 -13.84 21.93 41.46
CA TRP A 192 -13.07 21.09 40.55
C TRP A 192 -11.77 20.56 41.20
N GLY A 193 -11.41 19.30 40.96
CA GLY A 193 -10.08 18.77 41.33
C GLY A 193 -9.80 18.66 42.84
N ASN A 194 -10.84 18.51 43.66
CA ASN A 194 -10.70 18.36 45.11
C ASN A 194 -10.75 16.88 45.56
N LYS A 195 -10.70 16.65 46.88
CA LYS A 195 -10.60 15.32 47.51
C LYS A 195 -11.91 14.85 48.12
N LEU A 196 -13.06 15.25 47.55
CA LEU A 196 -14.39 14.89 48.03
C LEU A 196 -14.69 13.41 47.75
N GLN A 197 -15.14 12.65 48.74
CA GLN A 197 -15.36 11.19 48.62
C GLN A 197 -16.75 10.73 49.02
N ASP A 198 -17.42 11.44 49.93
CA ASP A 198 -18.69 11.05 50.54
C ASP A 198 -19.90 11.72 49.84
N PRO A 199 -20.68 10.99 49.02
CA PRO A 199 -21.79 11.57 48.28
C PRO A 199 -22.89 12.16 49.18
N GLU A 200 -23.15 11.54 50.33
CA GLU A 200 -24.23 11.99 51.22
C GLU A 200 -23.88 13.33 51.85
N LYS A 201 -22.63 13.48 52.34
CA LYS A 201 -22.13 14.74 52.90
C LYS A 201 -22.10 15.85 51.86
N VAL A 202 -21.53 15.59 50.68
CA VAL A 202 -21.43 16.57 49.59
C VAL A 202 -22.81 17.05 49.17
N VAL A 203 -23.75 16.14 48.92
CA VAL A 203 -25.12 16.51 48.52
C VAL A 203 -25.85 17.27 49.62
N GLN A 204 -25.69 16.89 50.90
CA GLN A 204 -26.31 17.60 52.02
C GLN A 204 -25.82 19.04 52.14
N GLU A 205 -24.52 19.30 52.00
CA GLU A 205 -23.97 20.66 52.07
C GLU A 205 -24.38 21.51 50.86
N ILE A 206 -24.30 20.97 49.66
CA ILE A 206 -24.65 21.73 48.44
C ILE A 206 -26.15 22.04 48.41
N LYS A 207 -27.04 21.13 48.88
CA LYS A 207 -28.49 21.38 48.98
C LYS A 207 -28.85 22.58 49.85
N LYS A 208 -27.98 22.98 50.79
CA LYS A 208 -28.20 24.20 51.60
C LYS A 208 -28.07 25.48 50.76
N CYS A 209 -27.35 25.42 49.63
CA CYS A 209 -27.15 26.53 48.70
C CYS A 209 -28.28 26.58 47.64
N ALA A 210 -29.51 26.86 48.07
CA ALA A 210 -30.71 26.73 47.22
C ALA A 210 -30.78 27.67 46.00
N LYS A 211 -29.92 28.68 45.90
CA LYS A 211 -29.86 29.64 44.77
C LYS A 211 -28.82 29.29 43.72
N LEU A 212 -28.15 28.14 43.85
CA LEU A 212 -27.08 27.72 42.96
C LEU A 212 -27.59 27.51 41.52
N LYS A 213 -26.92 28.18 40.58
CA LYS A 213 -27.14 28.11 39.13
C LYS A 213 -26.05 27.29 38.43
N ALA A 214 -24.82 27.29 38.95
CA ALA A 214 -23.72 26.48 38.43
C ALA A 214 -22.94 25.74 39.52
N LEU A 215 -22.56 24.50 39.23
CA LEU A 215 -21.74 23.65 40.10
C LEU A 215 -20.72 22.85 39.28
N TRP A 216 -19.46 22.89 39.71
CA TRP A 216 -18.38 22.05 39.15
C TRP A 216 -17.81 21.13 40.22
N LEU A 217 -17.93 19.82 40.01
CA LEU A 217 -17.38 18.74 40.84
C LEU A 217 -16.40 17.86 40.07
N ASN A 218 -16.08 18.20 38.82
CA ASN A 218 -15.16 17.45 37.96
C ASN A 218 -13.86 17.07 38.70
N GLU A 219 -13.33 15.89 38.40
CA GLU A 219 -12.08 15.36 38.98
C GLU A 219 -12.10 15.16 40.51
N ASN A 220 -13.28 15.05 41.13
CA ASN A 220 -13.41 14.60 42.51
C ASN A 220 -13.70 13.08 42.60
N PRO A 221 -13.14 12.35 43.60
CA PRO A 221 -13.41 10.93 43.83
C PRO A 221 -14.89 10.55 44.05
N VAL A 222 -15.73 11.53 44.38
CA VAL A 222 -17.17 11.35 44.57
C VAL A 222 -17.92 11.05 43.25
N LEU A 223 -17.38 11.47 42.11
CA LEU A 223 -17.95 11.19 40.79
C LEU A 223 -17.74 9.71 40.43
N GLY A 224 -18.84 9.00 40.14
CA GLY A 224 -18.85 7.54 39.93
C GLY A 224 -19.73 6.74 40.92
N LYS A 225 -20.24 7.40 41.96
CA LYS A 225 -21.15 6.79 42.97
C LYS A 225 -22.63 7.16 42.79
N ASN A 226 -23.09 7.46 41.57
CA ASN A 226 -24.46 7.92 41.24
C ASN A 226 -24.91 9.25 41.87
N ILE A 227 -23.97 10.10 42.30
CA ILE A 227 -24.26 11.41 42.92
C ILE A 227 -25.02 12.39 41.99
N ASP A 228 -24.84 12.27 40.68
CA ASP A 228 -25.35 13.23 39.69
C ASP A 228 -26.88 13.37 39.76
N LYS A 229 -27.59 12.26 39.95
CA LYS A 229 -29.05 12.28 40.08
C LYS A 229 -29.49 13.00 41.35
N ASP A 230 -28.82 12.76 42.47
CA ASP A 230 -29.19 13.35 43.76
C ASP A 230 -28.90 14.85 43.84
N VAL A 231 -27.88 15.33 43.11
CA VAL A 231 -27.59 16.75 42.91
C VAL A 231 -28.64 17.41 42.03
N LEU A 232 -28.95 16.82 40.86
CA LEU A 232 -29.93 17.35 39.91
C LEU A 232 -31.37 17.35 40.49
N ASP A 233 -31.77 16.30 41.21
CA ASP A 233 -33.06 16.23 41.90
C ASP A 233 -33.10 17.18 43.12
N GLY A 234 -31.94 17.44 43.72
CA GLY A 234 -31.78 18.28 44.92
C GLY A 234 -31.76 19.79 44.67
N LEU A 235 -31.29 20.23 43.49
CA LEU A 235 -31.10 21.63 43.13
C LEU A 235 -31.95 21.96 41.89
N SER A 236 -33.23 22.24 42.12
CA SER A 236 -34.20 22.49 41.04
C SER A 236 -33.94 23.74 40.19
N GLY A 237 -33.03 24.62 40.63
CA GLY A 237 -32.63 25.84 39.93
C GLY A 237 -31.29 25.75 39.18
N LEU A 238 -30.58 24.62 39.25
CA LEU A 238 -29.25 24.43 38.69
C LEU A 238 -29.32 24.38 37.16
N GLU A 239 -28.64 25.30 36.48
CA GLU A 239 -28.61 25.41 35.01
C GLU A 239 -27.37 24.76 34.40
N ILE A 240 -26.23 24.81 35.10
CA ILE A 240 -24.96 24.18 34.68
C ILE A 240 -24.47 23.21 35.77
N TYR A 241 -24.14 21.99 35.37
CA TYR A 241 -23.54 20.98 36.23
C TYR A 241 -22.38 20.30 35.52
N ASN A 242 -21.20 20.34 36.11
CA ASN A 242 -19.96 19.78 35.55
C ASN A 242 -19.72 20.19 34.10
N SER A 243 -19.88 21.49 33.82
CA SER A 243 -19.79 22.09 32.48
C SER A 243 -20.87 21.69 31.46
N HIS A 244 -21.88 20.90 31.85
CA HIS A 244 -23.03 20.52 31.01
C HIS A 244 -24.30 21.29 31.36
N PHE A 245 -25.17 21.50 30.38
CA PHE A 245 -26.50 22.09 30.55
C PHE A 245 -27.44 21.06 31.18
N THR A 246 -28.19 21.49 32.19
CA THR A 246 -29.27 20.69 32.76
C THR A 246 -30.58 20.90 31.98
N SER A 247 -31.61 20.12 32.30
CA SER A 247 -32.97 20.35 31.77
C SER A 247 -33.59 21.71 32.15
N LYS A 248 -32.93 22.48 33.04
CA LYS A 248 -33.37 23.79 33.52
C LYS A 248 -32.55 24.94 32.95
N ALA A 249 -31.55 24.67 32.11
CA ALA A 249 -30.75 25.69 31.45
C ALA A 249 -31.64 26.75 30.79
N GLY A 250 -31.37 28.02 31.07
CA GLY A 250 -32.17 29.16 30.65
C GLY A 250 -31.28 30.35 30.32
N GLU A 251 -31.71 31.54 30.73
CA GLU A 251 -31.02 32.79 30.39
C GLU A 251 -29.64 32.89 31.07
N TRP A 252 -29.49 32.37 32.29
CA TRP A 252 -28.23 32.45 33.03
C TRP A 252 -27.14 31.60 32.39
N ALA A 253 -27.47 30.36 31.99
CA ALA A 253 -26.52 29.51 31.26
C ALA A 253 -26.10 30.10 29.90
N LEU A 254 -27.04 30.71 29.16
CA LEU A 254 -26.72 31.40 27.91
C LEU A 254 -25.84 32.63 28.14
N GLY A 255 -26.11 33.41 29.19
CA GLY A 255 -25.28 34.56 29.56
C GLY A 255 -23.87 34.15 29.98
N PHE A 256 -23.70 33.00 30.64
CA PHE A 256 -22.39 32.43 30.98
C PHE A 256 -21.61 32.05 29.72
N CYS A 257 -22.26 31.36 28.77
CA CYS A 257 -21.65 30.98 27.48
C CYS A 257 -21.40 32.16 26.52
N ALA A 258 -21.92 33.35 26.83
CA ALA A 258 -21.73 34.57 26.06
C ALA A 258 -20.76 35.55 26.74
N ASP A 259 -20.05 35.12 27.79
CA ASP A 259 -19.15 35.94 28.61
C ASP A 259 -19.82 37.18 29.25
N ILE A 260 -21.14 37.17 29.41
CA ILE A 260 -21.91 38.23 30.08
C ILE A 260 -22.02 37.95 31.59
N VAL A 261 -22.10 36.67 31.95
CA VAL A 261 -22.16 36.21 33.34
C VAL A 261 -20.85 35.54 33.68
N GLY A 262 -20.17 36.04 34.72
CA GLY A 262 -18.89 35.49 35.20
C GLY A 262 -18.63 35.89 36.64
N ALA A 263 -17.46 35.54 37.18
CA ALA A 263 -17.10 35.82 38.57
C ALA A 263 -17.20 37.31 38.94
N ASP A 264 -16.89 38.21 38.00
CA ASP A 264 -16.99 39.66 38.20
C ASP A 264 -18.41 40.23 38.04
N SER A 265 -19.32 39.49 37.38
CA SER A 265 -20.72 39.86 37.16
C SER A 265 -21.65 38.62 37.22
N PRO A 266 -21.93 38.10 38.43
CA PRO A 266 -22.64 36.83 38.63
C PRO A 266 -24.15 36.87 38.35
N THR A 267 -24.72 38.04 38.08
CA THR A 267 -26.16 38.24 37.79
C THR A 267 -26.39 39.26 36.70
N PHE A 268 -27.52 39.15 35.98
CA PHE A 268 -28.01 40.21 35.10
C PHE A 268 -28.42 41.45 35.91
N SER A 269 -27.86 42.62 35.59
CA SER A 269 -28.25 43.87 36.23
C SER A 269 -29.66 44.32 35.80
N VAL A 270 -30.37 45.03 36.69
CA VAL A 270 -31.80 45.41 36.58
C VAL A 270 -32.12 46.32 35.37
N GLU A 271 -31.14 46.86 34.66
CA GLU A 271 -31.34 47.79 33.53
C GLU A 271 -31.21 47.15 32.12
N CYS A 272 -31.20 45.83 31.96
CA CYS A 272 -30.61 45.22 30.78
C CYS A 272 -31.48 44.27 29.93
N THR A 273 -31.83 44.76 28.74
CA THR A 273 -32.06 43.98 27.50
C THR A 273 -30.75 43.40 26.95
N LEU A 274 -30.01 42.60 27.74
CA LEU A 274 -28.65 42.14 27.37
C LEU A 274 -28.63 40.94 26.42
N LEU A 275 -29.60 40.03 26.50
CA LEU A 275 -29.70 38.91 25.54
C LEU A 275 -29.87 39.42 24.10
N GLU A 276 -30.58 40.54 23.93
CA GLU A 276 -30.79 41.16 22.62
C GLU A 276 -29.50 41.69 21.98
N SER A 277 -28.48 42.00 22.79
CA SER A 277 -27.17 42.48 22.33
C SER A 277 -26.12 41.38 22.11
N ILE A 278 -26.45 40.10 22.35
CA ILE A 278 -25.49 39.02 22.18
C ILE A 278 -25.24 38.76 20.71
N GLU A 279 -23.99 38.97 20.28
CA GLU A 279 -23.54 38.72 18.92
C GLU A 279 -22.91 37.33 18.76
N THR A 280 -22.24 36.81 19.80
CA THR A 280 -21.50 35.53 19.78
C THR A 280 -21.92 34.66 20.95
N ILE A 281 -22.22 33.39 20.70
CA ILE A 281 -22.46 32.38 21.75
C ILE A 281 -21.71 31.10 21.44
N ASP A 282 -20.96 30.60 22.43
CA ASP A 282 -20.34 29.27 22.38
C ASP A 282 -21.05 28.27 23.30
N LEU A 283 -21.83 27.38 22.69
CA LEU A 283 -22.52 26.27 23.35
C LEU A 283 -21.83 24.93 23.12
N SER A 284 -20.58 24.89 22.63
CA SER A 284 -19.89 23.63 22.35
C SER A 284 -19.71 22.74 23.59
N ASP A 285 -19.84 21.43 23.38
CA ASP A 285 -19.59 20.38 24.38
C ASP A 285 -20.38 20.50 25.70
N ARG A 286 -21.53 21.19 25.66
CA ARG A 286 -22.39 21.42 26.83
C ARG A 286 -23.38 20.29 27.10
N GLY A 287 -23.28 19.14 26.42
CA GLY A 287 -24.20 18.01 26.62
C GLY A 287 -25.66 18.33 26.32
N ILE A 288 -25.92 19.27 25.40
CA ILE A 288 -27.26 19.76 25.10
C ILE A 288 -28.03 18.74 24.26
N HIS A 289 -29.10 18.19 24.84
CA HIS A 289 -30.06 17.33 24.13
C HIS A 289 -31.19 18.10 23.47
N LYS A 290 -31.56 19.24 24.06
CA LYS A 290 -32.59 20.17 23.58
C LYS A 290 -32.16 21.58 23.93
N LEU A 291 -32.21 22.50 22.97
CA LEU A 291 -31.88 23.91 23.20
C LEU A 291 -32.84 24.53 24.24
N PRO A 292 -32.34 25.38 25.16
CA PRO A 292 -33.16 26.13 26.10
C PRO A 292 -34.27 26.94 25.40
N GLU A 293 -35.45 27.08 26.01
CA GLU A 293 -36.51 27.96 25.45
C GLU A 293 -36.04 29.42 25.34
N ALA A 294 -35.07 29.82 26.16
CA ALA A 294 -34.44 31.13 26.07
C ALA A 294 -33.65 31.32 24.76
N PHE A 295 -33.17 30.24 24.15
CA PHE A 295 -32.46 30.25 22.88
C PHE A 295 -33.47 30.36 21.72
N SER A 296 -33.82 31.59 21.35
CA SER A 296 -34.78 31.87 20.29
C SER A 296 -34.45 33.15 19.52
N PRO A 297 -34.82 33.25 18.23
CA PRO A 297 -34.55 34.45 17.43
C PRO A 297 -35.16 35.74 18.01
N THR A 298 -36.25 35.63 18.79
CA THR A 298 -36.90 36.76 19.44
C THR A 298 -36.14 37.30 20.64
N LYS A 299 -35.41 36.43 21.36
CA LYS A 299 -34.61 36.82 22.53
C LYS A 299 -33.14 37.13 22.18
N LEU A 300 -32.66 36.62 21.06
CA LEU A 300 -31.29 36.76 20.57
C LEU A 300 -31.27 37.34 19.12
N PRO A 301 -31.90 38.49 18.86
CA PRO A 301 -32.01 39.07 17.52
C PRO A 301 -30.68 39.46 16.86
N SER A 302 -29.63 39.74 17.66
CA SER A 302 -28.32 40.20 17.16
C SER A 302 -27.31 39.06 16.97
N LEU A 303 -27.69 37.80 17.22
CA LEU A 303 -26.78 36.67 17.15
C LEU A 303 -26.23 36.52 15.73
N SER A 304 -24.92 36.67 15.61
CA SER A 304 -24.17 36.57 14.36
C SER A 304 -23.22 35.38 14.31
N LYS A 305 -22.72 34.93 15.46
CA LYS A 305 -21.81 33.78 15.60
C LYS A 305 -22.35 32.76 16.59
N LEU A 306 -22.45 31.50 16.16
CA LEU A 306 -22.97 30.41 16.99
C LEU A 306 -22.07 29.18 16.88
N ASN A 307 -21.60 28.68 18.02
CA ASN A 307 -20.97 27.37 18.12
C ASN A 307 -21.85 26.40 18.91
N ILE A 308 -22.22 25.28 18.30
CA ILE A 308 -23.03 24.22 18.93
C ILE A 308 -22.40 22.83 18.76
N ARG A 309 -21.12 22.75 18.44
CA ARG A 309 -20.39 21.49 18.26
C ARG A 309 -20.41 20.61 19.51
N GLY A 310 -20.18 19.31 19.33
CA GLY A 310 -20.07 18.37 20.45
C GLY A 310 -21.39 18.05 21.19
N ASN A 311 -22.50 18.71 20.87
CA ASN A 311 -23.77 18.48 21.56
C ASN A 311 -24.59 17.32 20.94
N PRO A 312 -25.14 16.40 21.77
CA PRO A 312 -26.03 15.34 21.32
C PRO A 312 -27.46 15.85 21.16
N LEU A 313 -27.75 16.65 20.13
CA LEU A 313 -29.09 17.22 19.85
C LEU A 313 -30.09 16.20 19.28
N ASP A 314 -30.22 15.04 19.91
CA ASP A 314 -31.01 13.91 19.46
C ASP A 314 -32.53 14.07 19.68
N GLN A 315 -32.96 15.04 20.49
CA GLN A 315 -34.37 15.30 20.79
C GLN A 315 -35.05 16.31 19.84
N ILE A 316 -34.30 16.90 18.90
CA ILE A 316 -34.82 17.86 17.91
C ILE A 316 -34.52 17.32 16.51
N SER A 317 -35.51 17.38 15.61
CA SER A 317 -35.27 17.00 14.21
C SER A 317 -34.39 18.03 13.49
N GLY A 318 -33.64 17.59 12.48
CA GLY A 318 -32.79 18.49 11.71
C GLY A 318 -33.58 19.60 11.00
N ASP A 319 -34.79 19.29 10.52
CA ASP A 319 -35.68 20.28 9.88
C ASP A 319 -36.14 21.35 10.89
N ASP A 320 -36.43 20.96 12.13
CA ASP A 320 -36.81 21.90 13.19
C ASP A 320 -35.64 22.80 13.62
N LEU A 321 -34.42 22.26 13.67
CA LEU A 321 -33.22 23.04 13.93
C LEU A 321 -32.89 24.00 12.78
N LEU A 322 -33.01 23.56 11.53
CA LEU A 322 -32.86 24.43 10.34
C LEU A 322 -33.88 25.56 10.36
N LYS A 323 -35.13 25.25 10.72
CA LYS A 323 -36.19 26.26 10.88
C LYS A 323 -35.90 27.24 12.01
N LEU A 324 -35.30 26.77 13.11
CA LEU A 324 -34.88 27.63 14.21
C LEU A 324 -33.74 28.57 13.77
N PHE A 325 -32.69 28.02 13.14
CA PHE A 325 -31.52 28.78 12.71
C PHE A 325 -31.81 29.76 11.57
N SER A 326 -32.67 29.39 10.61
CA SER A 326 -33.14 30.32 9.58
C SER A 326 -33.93 31.51 10.15
N GLY A 327 -34.43 31.41 11.40
CA GLY A 327 -35.05 32.52 12.11
C GLY A 327 -34.07 33.61 12.58
N PHE A 328 -32.77 33.29 12.72
CA PHE A 328 -31.73 34.25 13.11
C PHE A 328 -31.22 35.00 11.88
N THR A 329 -31.76 36.19 11.62
CA THR A 329 -31.48 36.94 10.39
C THR A 329 -30.05 37.47 10.28
N HIS A 330 -29.33 37.60 11.39
CA HIS A 330 -27.95 38.11 11.44
C HIS A 330 -26.90 37.00 11.55
N LEU A 331 -27.30 35.72 11.59
CA LEU A 331 -26.38 34.60 11.73
C LEU A 331 -25.49 34.48 10.48
N GLN A 332 -24.20 34.75 10.67
CA GLN A 332 -23.17 34.74 9.64
C GLN A 332 -22.16 33.61 9.84
N GLU A 333 -21.84 33.26 11.09
CA GLU A 333 -20.88 32.22 11.41
C GLU A 333 -21.55 31.10 12.21
N LEU A 334 -21.45 29.87 11.71
CA LEU A 334 -22.01 28.68 12.36
C LEU A 334 -20.95 27.60 12.51
N GLU A 335 -20.75 27.14 13.74
CA GLU A 335 -19.97 25.94 14.03
C GLU A 335 -20.87 24.80 14.49
N ILE A 336 -20.85 23.70 13.73
CA ILE A 336 -21.67 22.52 13.96
C ILE A 336 -20.98 21.23 13.49
N ASN A 337 -21.34 20.11 14.12
CA ASN A 337 -20.97 18.77 13.66
C ASN A 337 -21.57 18.49 12.27
N ILE A 338 -20.74 18.10 11.30
CA ILE A 338 -21.17 17.69 9.94
C ILE A 338 -20.58 16.32 9.66
N PRO A 339 -21.40 15.26 9.50
CA PRO A 339 -22.82 15.17 9.70
C PRO A 339 -23.18 15.38 11.17
N GLY A 340 -24.37 15.91 11.36
CA GLY A 340 -24.89 16.17 12.67
C GLY A 340 -26.36 16.53 12.60
N PRO A 341 -26.84 17.25 13.61
CA PRO A 341 -28.26 17.54 13.77
C PRO A 341 -28.86 18.27 12.55
N LEU A 342 -28.11 19.14 11.86
CA LEU A 342 -28.59 19.88 10.69
C LEU A 342 -28.46 19.15 9.35
N GLY A 343 -27.88 17.96 9.33
CA GLY A 343 -27.75 17.18 8.11
C GLY A 343 -26.34 16.65 7.88
N ASN A 344 -26.15 16.09 6.69
CA ASN A 344 -25.05 15.18 6.36
C ASN A 344 -23.98 15.78 5.43
N SER A 345 -24.17 17.01 4.97
CA SER A 345 -23.30 17.66 3.99
C SER A 345 -23.30 19.15 4.26
N ALA A 346 -22.10 19.76 4.25
CA ALA A 346 -21.94 21.20 4.34
C ALA A 346 -22.78 21.93 3.29
N ILE A 347 -22.81 21.44 2.05
CA ILE A 347 -23.59 22.01 0.94
C ILE A 347 -25.09 22.03 1.27
N SER A 348 -25.63 20.93 1.82
CA SER A 348 -27.06 20.85 2.15
C SER A 348 -27.44 21.84 3.26
N ILE A 349 -26.52 22.12 4.19
CA ILE A 349 -26.70 23.11 5.24
C ILE A 349 -26.66 24.51 4.62
N LEU A 350 -25.70 24.81 3.74
CA LEU A 350 -25.58 26.10 3.05
C LEU A 350 -26.77 26.39 2.13
N GLU A 351 -27.33 25.39 1.45
CA GLU A 351 -28.57 25.52 0.67
C GLU A 351 -29.77 25.92 1.56
N SER A 352 -29.77 25.46 2.81
CA SER A 352 -30.85 25.74 3.77
C SER A 352 -30.63 27.01 4.60
N LEU A 353 -29.38 27.46 4.74
CA LEU A 353 -28.96 28.65 5.50
C LEU A 353 -28.06 29.56 4.61
N PRO A 354 -28.62 30.25 3.61
CA PRO A 354 -27.85 30.98 2.60
C PRO A 354 -27.16 32.25 3.10
N ASN A 355 -27.47 32.71 4.32
CA ASN A 355 -26.90 33.94 4.90
C ASN A 355 -25.56 33.71 5.61
N LEU A 356 -25.11 32.46 5.73
CA LEU A 356 -23.82 32.13 6.36
C LEU A 356 -22.66 32.59 5.48
N SER A 357 -21.70 33.29 6.08
CA SER A 357 -20.40 33.63 5.49
C SER A 357 -19.36 32.58 5.86
N LEU A 358 -19.38 32.07 7.10
CA LEU A 358 -18.47 31.05 7.59
C LEU A 358 -19.26 29.84 8.14
N LEU A 359 -18.91 28.65 7.66
CA LEU A 359 -19.38 27.39 8.21
C LEU A 359 -18.17 26.63 8.73
N ASN A 360 -18.16 26.31 10.01
CA ASN A 360 -17.06 25.61 10.66
C ASN A 360 -15.68 26.31 10.52
N GLY A 361 -15.68 27.64 10.46
CA GLY A 361 -14.47 28.45 10.25
C GLY A 361 -13.99 28.52 8.80
N VAL A 362 -14.71 27.92 7.85
CA VAL A 362 -14.39 27.95 6.41
C VAL A 362 -15.38 28.84 5.66
N ASP A 363 -14.86 29.62 4.73
CA ASP A 363 -15.66 30.48 3.86
C ASP A 363 -16.67 29.68 3.03
N CYS A 364 -17.94 30.07 3.10
CA CYS A 364 -19.04 29.35 2.47
C CYS A 364 -18.93 29.34 0.93
N SER A 365 -18.38 30.39 0.33
CA SER A 365 -18.15 30.43 -1.12
C SER A 365 -17.09 29.40 -1.54
N SER A 366 -16.03 29.26 -0.74
CA SER A 366 -15.02 28.22 -0.93
C SER A 366 -15.60 26.81 -0.83
N ILE A 367 -16.50 26.55 0.14
CA ILE A 367 -17.17 25.24 0.28
C ILE A 367 -18.01 24.91 -0.96
N ILE A 368 -18.78 25.89 -1.48
CA ILE A 368 -19.64 25.72 -2.66
C ILE A 368 -18.80 25.50 -3.92
N GLU A 369 -17.72 26.27 -4.10
CA GLU A 369 -16.81 26.13 -5.25
C GLU A 369 -16.06 24.79 -5.24
N THR A 370 -15.62 24.33 -4.06
CA THR A 370 -14.83 23.10 -3.92
C THR A 370 -15.68 21.83 -3.85
N GLY A 371 -16.99 21.95 -3.57
CA GLY A 371 -17.90 20.83 -3.42
C GLY A 371 -17.64 19.96 -2.18
N LYS A 372 -16.90 20.47 -1.18
CA LYS A 372 -16.53 19.70 0.02
C LYS A 372 -17.77 19.32 0.85
N HIS A 373 -17.89 18.02 1.16
CA HIS A 373 -19.01 17.50 1.95
C HIS A 373 -18.76 17.56 3.48
N VAL A 374 -17.50 17.45 3.88
CA VAL A 374 -17.02 17.58 5.26
C VAL A 374 -16.17 18.85 5.36
N VAL A 375 -16.38 19.66 6.40
CA VAL A 375 -15.56 20.86 6.62
C VAL A 375 -14.36 20.45 7.48
N ASP A 376 -13.19 20.37 6.85
CA ASP A 376 -12.01 19.65 7.35
C ASP A 376 -11.30 20.33 8.54
N SER A 377 -11.47 21.65 8.72
CA SER A 377 -10.82 22.46 9.77
C SER A 377 -11.27 22.19 11.21
N ALA A 378 -12.26 21.32 11.38
CA ALA A 378 -12.91 21.02 12.66
C ALA A 378 -12.81 19.54 13.08
N LEU A 379 -12.12 18.72 12.30
CA LEU A 379 -12.04 17.29 12.57
C LEU A 379 -11.02 17.01 13.66
N GLU A 380 -11.44 16.25 14.66
CA GLU A 380 -10.55 15.77 15.71
C GLU A 380 -9.49 14.82 15.12
N PRO A 381 -8.18 15.08 15.34
CA PRO A 381 -7.12 14.21 14.84
C PRO A 381 -7.17 12.85 15.52
N ARG A 382 -6.90 11.79 14.75
CA ARG A 382 -6.65 10.46 15.31
C ARG A 382 -5.32 10.46 16.03
N LEU A 383 -5.34 10.01 17.28
CA LEU A 383 -4.13 9.79 18.06
C LEU A 383 -3.66 8.33 17.91
N PRO A 384 -2.36 8.06 18.04
CA PRO A 384 -1.84 6.69 18.07
C PRO A 384 -2.51 5.87 19.18
N GLU A 385 -3.27 4.84 18.80
CA GLU A 385 -3.89 3.89 19.73
C GLU A 385 -2.96 2.68 19.92
N TRP A 386 -2.88 2.19 21.15
CA TRP A 386 -2.08 1.02 21.51
C TRP A 386 -2.70 0.24 22.68
N SER A 387 -2.16 -0.92 23.02
CA SER A 387 -2.46 -1.56 24.30
C SER A 387 -1.16 -1.92 25.03
N PRO A 388 -1.16 -1.91 26.38
CA PRO A 388 0.01 -2.28 27.16
C PRO A 388 0.54 -3.68 26.83
N GLU A 389 -0.34 -4.60 26.42
CA GLU A 389 -0.02 -5.98 26.07
C GLU A 389 0.67 -6.14 24.71
N GLU A 390 0.57 -5.16 23.82
CA GLU A 390 1.21 -5.19 22.50
C GLU A 390 2.71 -4.91 22.60
N SER A 391 3.51 -5.64 21.82
CA SER A 391 4.95 -5.39 21.74
C SER A 391 5.25 -4.03 21.12
N LEU A 392 6.40 -3.44 21.45
CA LEU A 392 6.79 -2.10 20.93
C LEU A 392 6.72 -2.02 19.40
N ALA A 393 7.12 -3.09 18.70
CA ALA A 393 7.05 -3.17 17.25
C ALA A 393 5.60 -3.16 16.73
N GLU A 394 4.67 -3.81 17.43
CA GLU A 394 3.24 -3.82 17.06
C GLU A 394 2.61 -2.45 17.27
N ARG A 395 2.95 -1.76 18.36
CA ARG A 395 2.50 -0.38 18.63
C ARG A 395 2.96 0.58 17.53
N VAL A 396 4.21 0.46 17.08
CA VAL A 396 4.75 1.23 15.95
C VAL A 396 4.00 0.91 14.65
N ILE A 397 3.73 -0.37 14.36
CA ILE A 397 2.95 -0.77 13.17
C ILE A 397 1.53 -0.20 13.20
N GLY A 398 0.89 -0.14 14.37
CA GLY A 398 -0.43 0.47 14.53
C GLY A 398 -0.40 1.99 14.28
N ALA A 399 0.62 2.68 14.78
CA ALA A 399 0.73 4.14 14.66
C ALA A 399 1.24 4.64 13.29
N MET A 400 2.03 3.83 12.57
CA MET A 400 2.79 4.31 11.42
C MET A 400 1.94 4.99 10.35
N TRP A 401 0.69 4.53 10.13
CA TRP A 401 -0.18 5.05 9.07
C TRP A 401 -0.51 6.55 9.19
N LEU A 402 -0.37 7.12 10.40
CA LEU A 402 -0.51 8.55 10.64
C LEU A 402 0.70 9.36 10.15
N PHE A 403 1.88 8.74 10.03
CA PHE A 403 3.16 9.39 9.78
C PHE A 403 3.77 9.05 8.42
N LEU A 404 3.37 7.93 7.82
CA LEU A 404 3.97 7.44 6.60
C LEU A 404 3.79 8.38 5.43
N MET A 405 4.80 8.42 4.57
CA MET A 405 4.77 8.94 3.21
C MET A 405 5.22 7.84 2.24
N THR A 406 5.03 8.06 0.94
CA THR A 406 5.43 7.08 -0.08
C THR A 406 5.98 7.74 -1.33
N TYR A 407 6.91 7.05 -1.98
CA TYR A 407 7.36 7.34 -3.34
C TYR A 407 7.59 6.04 -4.11
N ARG A 408 7.73 6.16 -5.42
CA ARG A 408 8.17 5.07 -6.30
C ARG A 408 9.48 5.46 -6.94
N LEU A 409 10.42 4.53 -6.99
CA LEU A 409 11.62 4.69 -7.80
C LEU A 409 11.26 4.27 -9.23
N ALA A 410 11.79 4.99 -10.20
CA ALA A 410 11.60 4.69 -11.62
C ALA A 410 12.95 4.23 -12.18
N ASP A 411 13.12 2.92 -12.33
CA ASP A 411 14.22 2.32 -13.09
C ASP A 411 13.79 2.16 -14.57
N GLU A 412 14.62 2.63 -15.50
CA GLU A 412 14.39 2.56 -16.96
C GLU A 412 14.23 1.11 -17.45
N GLU A 413 14.74 0.12 -16.71
CA GLU A 413 14.67 -1.30 -17.09
C GLU A 413 13.54 -2.10 -16.40
N LYS A 414 12.90 -1.58 -15.34
CA LYS A 414 11.90 -2.32 -14.54
C LYS A 414 10.67 -1.47 -14.23
N ILE A 415 9.61 -1.67 -15.01
CA ILE A 415 8.29 -1.04 -14.80
C ILE A 415 7.58 -1.59 -13.53
N ASP A 416 8.02 -2.75 -13.01
CA ASP A 416 7.42 -3.45 -11.85
C ASP A 416 8.03 -3.02 -10.50
N GLU A 417 8.21 -1.71 -10.28
CA GLU A 417 8.70 -1.20 -9.01
C GLU A 417 7.58 -1.15 -7.95
N THR A 418 7.79 -1.85 -6.84
CA THR A 418 6.91 -1.75 -5.66
C THR A 418 7.00 -0.33 -5.07
N PRO A 419 6.01 0.12 -4.28
CA PRO A 419 6.09 1.39 -3.54
C PRO A 419 7.08 1.30 -2.36
N VAL A 420 7.83 2.37 -2.10
CA VAL A 420 8.62 2.54 -0.87
C VAL A 420 7.82 3.41 0.10
N TRP A 421 7.73 2.96 1.34
CA TRP A 421 7.13 3.71 2.43
C TRP A 421 8.23 4.29 3.31
N TYR A 422 8.04 5.48 3.85
CA TYR A 422 9.01 6.11 4.73
C TYR A 422 8.35 6.99 5.80
N VAL A 423 9.05 7.16 6.91
CA VAL A 423 8.74 8.09 8.00
C VAL A 423 9.79 9.19 7.96
N MET A 424 9.36 10.46 8.00
CA MET A 424 10.28 11.59 8.09
C MET A 424 10.96 11.62 9.46
N ASP A 425 12.01 12.41 9.60
CA ASP A 425 12.58 12.74 10.91
C ASP A 425 11.58 13.45 11.84
N GLU A 426 12.03 13.83 13.04
CA GLU A 426 11.20 14.45 14.06
C GLU A 426 10.60 15.79 13.60
N LEU A 427 11.31 16.54 12.75
CA LEU A 427 10.88 17.84 12.25
C LEU A 427 9.76 17.65 11.22
N GLY A 428 10.00 16.81 10.21
CA GLY A 428 9.00 16.55 9.17
C GLY A 428 7.74 15.89 9.72
N SER A 429 7.91 14.95 10.65
CA SER A 429 6.78 14.21 11.26
C SER A 429 5.93 15.07 12.19
N ALA A 430 6.44 16.21 12.68
CA ALA A 430 5.69 17.17 13.50
C ALA A 430 4.79 18.12 12.67
N MET A 431 4.90 18.11 11.33
CA MET A 431 4.05 18.94 10.48
C MET A 431 2.62 18.38 10.38
N ARG A 432 1.67 19.11 10.98
CA ARG A 432 0.24 18.74 11.00
C ARG A 432 -0.49 19.22 9.75
N HIS A 433 -1.70 18.71 9.59
CA HIS A 433 -2.55 19.05 8.46
C HIS A 433 -3.20 20.43 8.63
N SER A 434 -3.25 21.20 7.54
CA SER A 434 -4.15 22.34 7.38
C SER A 434 -4.63 22.40 5.93
N ASP A 435 -5.88 22.79 5.72
CA ASP A 435 -6.42 23.13 4.40
C ASP A 435 -5.82 24.44 3.87
N ASN A 436 -5.49 25.36 4.76
CA ASN A 436 -4.79 26.61 4.46
C ASN A 436 -3.32 26.48 4.87
N ALA A 437 -2.64 25.47 4.34
CA ALA A 437 -1.26 25.16 4.68
C ALA A 437 -0.30 26.30 4.30
N ASN A 438 0.54 26.70 5.25
CA ASN A 438 1.59 27.69 5.06
C ASN A 438 2.93 27.08 4.59
N PHE A 439 3.04 25.76 4.53
CA PHE A 439 4.16 25.04 3.93
C PHE A 439 3.71 24.03 2.88
N ARG A 440 4.61 23.76 1.94
CA ARG A 440 4.50 22.65 1.01
C ARG A 440 5.67 21.69 1.22
N ILE A 441 5.39 20.41 1.00
CA ILE A 441 6.37 19.35 1.11
C ILE A 441 6.36 18.48 -0.15
N ALA A 442 7.50 17.88 -0.47
CA ALA A 442 7.59 16.90 -1.55
C ALA A 442 8.71 15.86 -1.31
N PRO A 443 8.50 14.59 -1.71
CA PRO A 443 9.58 13.62 -1.77
C PRO A 443 10.58 13.99 -2.88
N PHE A 444 11.86 14.02 -2.51
CA PHE A 444 13.02 14.16 -3.41
C PHE A 444 14.08 13.13 -2.96
N PHE A 445 15.38 13.38 -3.15
CA PHE A 445 16.43 12.56 -2.50
C PHE A 445 16.28 12.50 -0.98
N TYR A 446 15.82 13.61 -0.41
CA TYR A 446 15.29 13.77 0.94
C TYR A 446 13.87 14.30 0.84
N THR A 447 13.14 14.45 1.93
CA THR A 447 11.93 15.28 1.88
C THR A 447 12.36 16.75 1.85
N ILE A 448 11.75 17.53 0.97
CA ILE A 448 11.97 18.98 0.91
C ILE A 448 10.73 19.72 1.40
N LEU A 449 10.92 20.81 2.15
CA LEU A 449 9.83 21.68 2.60
C LEU A 449 10.15 23.15 2.37
N TRP A 450 9.12 23.95 2.03
CA TRP A 450 9.27 25.39 1.81
C TRP A 450 7.97 26.15 2.15
N PRO A 451 8.07 27.42 2.59
CA PRO A 451 6.90 28.22 2.94
C PRO A 451 6.15 28.68 1.68
N THR A 452 4.83 28.56 1.71
CA THR A 452 3.89 29.03 0.66
C THR A 452 3.23 30.36 1.00
N HIS A 453 3.32 30.76 2.27
CA HIS A 453 2.83 32.02 2.83
C HIS A 453 3.92 32.63 3.72
N ASP A 454 3.73 33.88 4.13
CA ASP A 454 4.56 34.47 5.18
C ASP A 454 4.21 33.79 6.52
N VAL A 455 5.22 33.44 7.30
CA VAL A 455 5.06 32.73 8.59
C VAL A 455 5.81 33.51 9.67
N HIS A 456 5.11 33.82 10.76
CA HIS A 456 5.66 34.59 11.88
C HIS A 456 6.17 33.69 13.01
N THR A 457 7.10 34.22 13.82
CA THR A 457 7.66 33.48 14.96
C THR A 457 6.57 33.06 15.93
N GLY A 458 6.58 31.78 16.34
CA GLY A 458 5.56 31.15 17.17
C GLY A 458 4.36 30.60 16.39
N GLU A 459 4.23 30.89 15.09
CA GLU A 459 3.18 30.29 14.27
C GLU A 459 3.47 28.84 13.93
N GLU A 460 2.40 28.06 13.82
CA GLU A 460 2.48 26.65 13.47
C GLU A 460 2.77 26.46 11.97
N CYS A 461 3.70 25.58 11.66
CA CYS A 461 4.05 25.17 10.31
C CYS A 461 3.21 23.94 9.91
N THR A 462 2.29 24.13 8.98
CA THR A 462 1.30 23.12 8.56
C THR A 462 1.42 22.78 7.08
N ARG A 463 0.99 21.56 6.72
CA ARG A 463 0.98 21.04 5.34
C ARG A 463 -0.41 20.54 4.96
N ASP A 464 -0.73 20.50 3.67
CA ASP A 464 -1.92 19.77 3.21
C ASP A 464 -1.55 18.29 2.99
N PHE A 465 -2.13 17.37 3.77
CA PHE A 465 -1.87 15.93 3.63
C PHE A 465 -2.39 15.38 2.30
N LEU A 466 -3.37 16.05 1.70
CA LEU A 466 -4.05 15.65 0.47
C LEU A 466 -3.89 16.73 -0.61
N PHE A 467 -2.72 17.38 -0.66
CA PHE A 467 -2.43 18.43 -1.63
C PHE A 467 -2.74 17.96 -3.07
N GLY A 468 -3.56 18.72 -3.79
CA GLY A 468 -3.98 18.41 -5.17
C GLY A 468 -5.04 17.31 -5.29
N ILE A 469 -5.61 16.85 -4.18
CA ILE A 469 -6.73 15.90 -4.14
C ILE A 469 -8.00 16.64 -3.70
N GLY A 470 -8.93 16.82 -4.65
CA GLY A 470 -10.26 17.37 -4.43
C GLY A 470 -11.31 16.30 -4.16
N GLU A 471 -12.57 16.73 -4.05
CA GLU A 471 -13.69 15.83 -3.77
C GLU A 471 -14.04 14.92 -4.97
N ASP A 472 -13.65 15.29 -6.19
CA ASP A 472 -13.66 14.42 -7.38
C ASP A 472 -12.86 13.12 -7.16
N LYS A 473 -11.88 13.16 -6.25
CA LYS A 473 -11.06 12.03 -5.81
C LYS A 473 -11.36 11.60 -4.36
N GLN A 474 -12.54 11.97 -3.84
CA GLN A 474 -13.05 11.60 -2.52
C GLN A 474 -12.18 12.11 -1.34
N ARG A 475 -11.76 13.39 -1.38
CA ARG A 475 -10.94 14.03 -0.33
C ARG A 475 -11.50 13.79 1.09
N SER A 476 -12.79 14.05 1.29
CA SER A 476 -13.45 13.93 2.60
C SER A 476 -13.32 12.51 3.18
N ALA A 477 -13.44 11.49 2.33
CA ALA A 477 -13.29 10.08 2.71
C ALA A 477 -11.82 9.68 2.95
N ARG A 478 -10.86 10.31 2.26
CA ARG A 478 -9.43 10.06 2.48
C ARG A 478 -8.92 10.64 3.80
N LEU A 479 -9.51 11.74 4.28
CA LEU A 479 -9.15 12.33 5.58
C LEU A 479 -9.45 11.39 6.75
N THR A 480 -10.35 10.42 6.59
CA THR A 480 -10.62 9.37 7.59
C THR A 480 -9.36 8.62 8.04
N ALA A 481 -8.30 8.62 7.24
CA ALA A 481 -7.02 8.01 7.62
C ALA A 481 -6.32 8.72 8.79
N TRP A 482 -6.51 10.03 8.95
CA TRP A 482 -5.86 10.84 9.98
C TRP A 482 -6.82 11.48 10.97
N PHE A 483 -8.11 11.52 10.64
CA PHE A 483 -9.10 12.24 11.41
C PHE A 483 -10.29 11.36 11.79
N HIS A 484 -10.93 11.70 12.90
CA HIS A 484 -12.23 11.16 13.27
C HIS A 484 -13.29 11.79 12.38
N THR A 485 -13.47 11.19 11.21
CA THR A 485 -14.55 11.53 10.30
C THR A 485 -15.84 10.85 10.71
N PRO A 486 -17.00 11.37 10.33
CA PRO A 486 -18.17 10.99 11.09
C PRO A 486 -18.89 9.77 10.51
N GLU A 487 -18.96 8.72 11.34
CA GLU A 487 -19.33 7.38 10.91
C GLU A 487 -20.75 7.29 10.34
N LYS A 488 -21.70 8.06 10.87
CA LYS A 488 -23.12 8.04 10.45
C LYS A 488 -23.30 8.42 8.97
N TYR A 489 -22.51 9.37 8.47
CA TYR A 489 -22.55 9.76 7.05
C TYR A 489 -22.17 8.58 6.17
N PHE A 490 -21.02 7.97 6.43
CA PHE A 490 -20.52 6.85 5.62
C PHE A 490 -21.42 5.62 5.71
N ILE A 491 -21.98 5.32 6.88
CA ILE A 491 -22.98 4.24 7.04
C ILE A 491 -24.21 4.50 6.14
N GLN A 492 -24.65 5.76 6.01
CA GLN A 492 -25.76 6.11 5.13
C GLN A 492 -25.37 6.00 3.64
N GLU A 493 -24.17 6.42 3.26
CA GLU A 493 -23.64 6.22 1.90
C GLU A 493 -23.55 4.75 1.53
N PHE A 494 -23.12 3.90 2.47
CA PHE A 494 -23.14 2.45 2.28
C PHE A 494 -24.55 1.91 2.05
N ARG A 495 -25.56 2.34 2.83
CA ARG A 495 -26.96 1.93 2.63
C ARG A 495 -27.47 2.33 1.25
N ARG A 496 -27.21 3.58 0.82
CA ARG A 496 -27.57 4.07 -0.52
C ARG A 496 -26.93 3.23 -1.62
N TYR A 497 -25.65 2.90 -1.46
CA TYR A 497 -24.93 2.05 -2.40
C TYR A 497 -25.55 0.64 -2.47
N GLN A 498 -25.91 0.04 -1.33
CA GLN A 498 -26.60 -1.26 -1.30
C GLN A 498 -27.97 -1.21 -1.99
N GLU A 499 -28.74 -0.15 -1.78
CA GLU A 499 -30.04 0.06 -2.45
C GLU A 499 -29.87 0.18 -3.97
N GLN A 500 -28.87 0.93 -4.44
CA GLN A 500 -28.53 1.06 -5.86
C GLN A 500 -28.15 -0.29 -6.50
N LEU A 501 -27.36 -1.10 -5.79
CA LEU A 501 -27.00 -2.45 -6.25
C LEU A 501 -28.20 -3.40 -6.33
N GLN A 502 -29.22 -3.19 -5.51
CA GLN A 502 -30.45 -3.98 -5.54
C GLN A 502 -31.40 -3.52 -6.66
N SER A 503 -31.53 -2.20 -6.87
CA SER A 503 -32.43 -1.62 -7.86
C SER A 503 -31.99 -1.85 -9.31
N ASN A 504 -30.68 -1.89 -9.57
CA ASN A 504 -30.11 -1.90 -10.92
C ASN A 504 -29.84 -3.30 -11.48
N ARG A 505 -30.41 -4.35 -10.88
CA ARG A 505 -30.17 -5.75 -11.28
C ARG A 505 -30.78 -6.03 -12.64
N ILE A 506 -29.91 -6.33 -13.62
CA ILE A 506 -30.32 -6.61 -15.00
C ILE A 506 -30.82 -8.07 -15.15
N CYS A 507 -30.35 -9.00 -14.31
CA CYS A 507 -30.59 -10.43 -14.51
C CYS A 507 -31.89 -10.92 -13.84
N ALA A 508 -33.02 -10.71 -14.51
CA ALA A 508 -34.25 -11.48 -14.32
C ALA A 508 -34.75 -11.98 -15.70
N SER A 509 -34.44 -13.25 -16.01
CA SER A 509 -35.06 -14.02 -17.10
C SER A 509 -34.95 -13.44 -18.52
N THR A 510 -33.82 -13.68 -19.19
CA THR A 510 -33.80 -13.68 -20.67
C THR A 510 -33.80 -15.13 -21.16
N LYS A 511 -34.98 -15.62 -21.59
CA LYS A 511 -35.03 -16.83 -22.44
C LYS A 511 -34.32 -16.51 -23.75
N LEU A 512 -33.08 -16.98 -23.89
CA LEU A 512 -32.36 -16.99 -25.17
C LEU A 512 -32.78 -18.23 -25.95
N GLU A 513 -33.91 -18.15 -26.67
CA GLU A 513 -34.23 -19.07 -27.75
C GLU A 513 -33.60 -18.55 -29.05
N GLU A 514 -32.31 -18.83 -29.25
CA GLU A 514 -31.71 -18.86 -30.58
C GLU A 514 -30.76 -20.06 -30.68
N THR A 515 -30.84 -20.78 -31.79
CA THR A 515 -29.98 -21.94 -32.07
C THR A 515 -28.53 -21.50 -32.20
N PRO A 516 -27.54 -22.31 -31.78
CA PRO A 516 -26.12 -21.93 -31.84
C PRO A 516 -25.72 -21.57 -33.27
N SER A 517 -25.25 -20.34 -33.48
CA SER A 517 -24.77 -19.84 -34.78
C SER A 517 -23.34 -20.31 -35.10
N THR A 518 -22.74 -21.17 -34.27
CA THR A 518 -21.35 -21.59 -34.39
C THR A 518 -21.18 -22.51 -35.60
N ARG A 519 -20.76 -21.90 -36.73
CA ARG A 519 -20.39 -22.60 -37.95
C ARG A 519 -19.02 -23.24 -37.80
N SER A 520 -18.81 -24.34 -38.52
CA SER A 520 -17.47 -24.93 -38.69
C SER A 520 -16.54 -23.87 -39.27
N ILE A 521 -15.36 -23.72 -38.67
CA ILE A 521 -14.29 -22.84 -39.18
C ILE A 521 -13.55 -23.45 -40.37
N ARG A 522 -13.89 -24.69 -40.77
CA ARG A 522 -13.23 -25.36 -41.89
C ARG A 522 -13.53 -24.62 -43.19
N PRO A 523 -12.50 -24.22 -43.96
CA PRO A 523 -12.67 -23.66 -45.28
C PRO A 523 -13.46 -24.61 -46.20
N SER A 524 -14.34 -24.07 -47.03
CA SER A 524 -15.18 -24.85 -47.96
C SER A 524 -14.37 -25.54 -49.07
N ASP A 525 -13.16 -25.03 -49.34
CA ASP A 525 -12.18 -25.60 -50.27
C ASP A 525 -11.31 -26.72 -49.65
N GLY A 526 -11.48 -27.00 -48.35
CA GLY A 526 -10.74 -28.04 -47.64
C GLY A 526 -9.29 -27.68 -47.31
N ARG A 527 -8.87 -26.42 -47.52
CA ARG A 527 -7.49 -26.00 -47.18
C ARG A 527 -7.26 -26.00 -45.67
N ALA A 528 -6.00 -26.22 -45.28
CA ALA A 528 -5.59 -26.05 -43.89
C ALA A 528 -5.71 -24.59 -43.44
N LEU A 529 -6.07 -24.39 -42.18
CA LEU A 529 -6.16 -23.08 -41.55
C LEU A 529 -4.77 -22.58 -41.17
N ARG A 530 -4.43 -21.37 -41.60
CA ARG A 530 -3.17 -20.73 -41.26
C ARG A 530 -3.25 -20.14 -39.87
N VAL A 531 -2.30 -20.47 -39.00
CA VAL A 531 -2.28 -20.03 -37.61
C VAL A 531 -1.02 -19.22 -37.35
N TYR A 532 -1.20 -17.98 -36.88
CA TYR A 532 -0.12 -17.18 -36.33
C TYR A 532 -0.15 -17.28 -34.80
N THR A 533 1.00 -17.53 -34.17
CA THR A 533 1.12 -17.54 -32.71
C THR A 533 2.47 -17.03 -32.24
N ASP A 534 2.47 -16.31 -31.13
CA ASP A 534 3.68 -15.94 -30.36
C ASP A 534 3.87 -16.86 -29.14
N ILE A 535 3.06 -17.91 -29.01
CA ILE A 535 3.05 -18.82 -27.86
C ILE A 535 3.77 -20.12 -28.25
N PRO A 536 4.97 -20.40 -27.71
CA PRO A 536 5.77 -21.57 -28.10
C PRO A 536 5.04 -22.90 -27.95
N HIS A 537 4.21 -23.06 -26.91
CA HIS A 537 3.44 -24.29 -26.69
C HIS A 537 2.37 -24.52 -27.77
N VAL A 538 1.78 -23.46 -28.32
CA VAL A 538 0.83 -23.61 -29.44
C VAL A 538 1.59 -24.03 -30.69
N GLU A 539 2.76 -23.46 -30.92
CA GLU A 539 3.65 -23.84 -32.02
C GLU A 539 4.08 -25.32 -31.91
N GLU A 540 4.45 -25.77 -30.71
CA GLU A 540 4.91 -27.14 -30.43
C GLU A 540 3.78 -28.18 -30.56
N PHE A 541 2.59 -27.90 -30.02
CA PHE A 541 1.53 -28.90 -29.89
C PHE A 541 0.46 -28.86 -31.00
N LEU A 542 0.44 -27.82 -31.85
CA LEU A 542 -0.50 -27.73 -32.97
C LEU A 542 -0.01 -28.55 -34.17
N THR A 543 0.02 -29.88 -34.02
CA THR A 543 0.55 -30.83 -35.01
C THR A 543 -0.49 -31.40 -35.97
N ARG A 544 -1.75 -31.00 -35.81
CA ARG A 544 -2.86 -31.51 -36.61
C ARG A 544 -2.79 -31.03 -38.06
N PRO A 545 -3.02 -31.91 -39.06
CA PRO A 545 -2.89 -31.56 -40.48
C PRO A 545 -3.90 -30.50 -40.96
N GLU A 546 -4.96 -30.25 -40.19
CA GLU A 546 -5.92 -29.19 -40.48
C GLU A 546 -5.39 -27.77 -40.23
N PHE A 547 -4.20 -27.63 -39.64
CA PHE A 547 -3.58 -26.35 -39.31
C PHE A 547 -2.15 -26.26 -39.86
N VAL A 548 -1.76 -25.07 -40.31
CA VAL A 548 -0.40 -24.76 -40.77
C VAL A 548 0.05 -23.46 -40.11
N LEU A 549 1.25 -23.45 -39.53
CA LEU A 549 1.80 -22.25 -38.91
C LEU A 549 2.24 -21.25 -39.98
N THR A 550 1.99 -19.96 -39.74
CA THR A 550 2.44 -18.85 -40.60
C THR A 550 3.18 -17.80 -39.77
N THR A 551 4.18 -17.17 -40.37
CA THR A 551 4.93 -16.05 -39.79
C THR A 551 4.35 -14.68 -40.17
N ASP A 552 3.42 -14.63 -41.13
CA ASP A 552 2.72 -13.41 -41.54
C ASP A 552 1.32 -13.32 -40.90
N LEU A 553 1.10 -12.26 -40.12
CA LEU A 553 -0.17 -11.94 -39.46
C LEU A 553 -1.32 -11.68 -40.44
N LYS A 554 -1.04 -11.13 -41.63
CA LYS A 554 -2.07 -10.77 -42.61
C LYS A 554 -2.65 -11.99 -43.31
N GLU A 555 -1.82 -13.01 -43.49
CA GLU A 555 -2.17 -14.25 -44.18
C GLU A 555 -2.79 -15.31 -43.25
N ALA A 556 -2.82 -15.05 -41.93
CA ALA A 556 -3.35 -15.97 -40.93
C ALA A 556 -4.89 -16.02 -40.95
N ASP A 557 -5.47 -17.21 -40.82
CA ASP A 557 -6.90 -17.36 -40.58
C ASP A 557 -7.22 -17.25 -39.07
N ILE A 558 -6.28 -17.67 -38.24
CA ILE A 558 -6.35 -17.67 -36.77
C ILE A 558 -5.13 -16.95 -36.21
N ILE A 559 -5.38 -15.97 -35.35
CA ILE A 559 -4.38 -15.23 -34.59
C ILE A 559 -4.50 -15.66 -33.12
N TRP A 560 -3.53 -16.44 -32.66
CA TRP A 560 -3.49 -16.95 -31.31
C TRP A 560 -2.30 -16.39 -30.56
N VAL A 561 -2.48 -15.25 -29.89
CA VAL A 561 -1.37 -14.48 -29.33
C VAL A 561 -1.51 -14.18 -27.85
N SER A 562 -0.37 -13.94 -27.19
CA SER A 562 -0.28 -13.56 -25.79
C SER A 562 -0.47 -12.06 -25.56
N ILE A 563 -0.12 -11.24 -26.57
CA ILE A 563 -0.31 -9.79 -26.58
C ILE A 563 -1.78 -9.41 -26.79
N GLN A 564 -2.20 -8.25 -26.29
CA GLN A 564 -3.56 -7.75 -26.53
C GLN A 564 -3.70 -7.28 -27.99
N VAL A 565 -4.80 -7.66 -28.64
CA VAL A 565 -5.12 -7.25 -30.01
C VAL A 565 -6.18 -6.15 -29.98
N ASP A 566 -5.73 -4.92 -29.77
CA ASP A 566 -6.58 -3.72 -29.81
C ASP A 566 -6.59 -3.06 -31.20
N SER A 567 -7.31 -1.94 -31.32
CA SER A 567 -7.43 -1.19 -32.57
C SER A 567 -6.09 -0.67 -33.10
N GLU A 568 -5.16 -0.31 -32.21
CA GLU A 568 -3.84 0.21 -32.60
C GLU A 568 -2.96 -0.91 -33.15
N VAL A 569 -2.93 -2.05 -32.48
CA VAL A 569 -2.24 -3.26 -32.96
C VAL A 569 -2.82 -3.72 -34.28
N LYS A 570 -4.16 -3.75 -34.41
CA LYS A 570 -4.82 -4.10 -35.68
C LYS A 570 -4.39 -3.17 -36.82
N ASN A 571 -4.39 -1.86 -36.59
CA ASN A 571 -3.98 -0.87 -37.58
C ASN A 571 -2.50 -1.00 -37.98
N ALA A 572 -1.61 -1.23 -36.99
CA ALA A 572 -0.17 -1.34 -37.23
C ALA A 572 0.21 -2.64 -37.97
N THR A 573 -0.46 -3.74 -37.67
CA THR A 573 -0.13 -5.08 -38.20
C THR A 573 -0.96 -5.46 -39.43
N GLY A 574 -2.07 -4.77 -39.68
CA GLY A 574 -3.01 -5.07 -40.76
C GLY A 574 -3.96 -6.24 -40.46
N ILE A 575 -4.17 -6.56 -39.17
CA ILE A 575 -5.17 -7.55 -38.75
C ILE A 575 -6.57 -7.02 -39.06
N THR A 576 -7.43 -7.89 -39.59
CA THR A 576 -8.81 -7.57 -39.96
C THR A 576 -9.82 -8.21 -39.02
N ASP A 577 -11.04 -7.68 -38.98
CA ASP A 577 -12.14 -8.23 -38.16
C ASP A 577 -12.70 -9.56 -38.70
N GLN A 578 -12.20 -10.06 -39.83
CA GLN A 578 -12.60 -11.34 -40.43
C GLN A 578 -11.68 -12.51 -40.02
N GLN A 579 -10.61 -12.24 -39.27
CA GLN A 579 -9.69 -13.25 -38.76
C GLN A 579 -10.11 -13.71 -37.36
N TYR A 580 -9.95 -15.00 -37.08
CA TYR A 580 -10.24 -15.53 -35.75
C TYR A 580 -9.18 -15.08 -34.74
N THR A 581 -9.61 -14.71 -33.54
CA THR A 581 -8.70 -14.30 -32.46
C THR A 581 -8.98 -15.06 -31.18
N ASN A 582 -7.93 -15.26 -30.38
CA ASN A 582 -8.03 -15.88 -29.05
C ASN A 582 -8.56 -14.90 -27.95
N GLN A 583 -9.32 -13.88 -28.35
CA GLN A 583 -9.65 -12.69 -27.55
C GLN A 583 -11.08 -12.23 -27.82
N PHE A 584 -11.84 -11.85 -26.79
CA PHE A 584 -13.12 -11.15 -26.99
C PHE A 584 -12.94 -9.62 -26.92
N PRO A 585 -13.73 -8.84 -27.69
CA PRO A 585 -13.83 -7.40 -27.45
C PRO A 585 -14.40 -7.16 -26.05
N PHE A 586 -14.02 -6.04 -25.41
CA PHE A 586 -14.44 -5.69 -24.05
C PHE A 586 -14.11 -6.73 -22.96
N GLU A 587 -13.17 -7.65 -23.20
CA GLU A 587 -12.76 -8.71 -22.24
C GLU A 587 -12.23 -8.17 -20.90
N ALA A 588 -11.80 -6.91 -20.86
CA ALA A 588 -11.43 -6.17 -19.66
C ALA A 588 -12.47 -6.29 -18.53
N CYS A 589 -13.76 -6.43 -18.88
CA CYS A 589 -14.84 -6.61 -17.90
C CYS A 589 -14.75 -7.91 -17.09
N LEU A 590 -14.02 -8.92 -17.58
CA LEU A 590 -13.79 -10.18 -16.88
C LEU A 590 -12.42 -10.20 -16.20
N VAL A 591 -11.39 -9.68 -16.86
CA VAL A 591 -9.99 -9.91 -16.46
C VAL A 591 -9.40 -8.79 -15.60
N MET A 592 -10.01 -7.60 -15.56
CA MET A 592 -9.62 -6.54 -14.63
C MET A 592 -10.48 -6.62 -13.37
N LYS A 593 -9.86 -6.62 -12.19
CA LYS A 593 -10.54 -6.96 -10.93
C LYS A 593 -11.69 -6.01 -10.58
N HIS A 594 -11.52 -4.71 -10.85
CA HIS A 594 -12.55 -3.70 -10.59
C HIS A 594 -13.75 -3.86 -11.53
N HIS A 595 -13.52 -4.06 -12.83
CA HIS A 595 -14.62 -4.30 -13.75
C HIS A 595 -15.28 -5.66 -13.55
N LEU A 596 -14.54 -6.72 -13.18
CA LEU A 596 -15.15 -8.01 -12.84
C LEU A 596 -16.18 -7.87 -11.71
N ALA A 597 -15.78 -7.17 -10.63
CA ALA A 597 -16.69 -6.88 -9.54
C ALA A 597 -17.88 -6.02 -10.00
N GLU A 598 -17.63 -4.95 -10.74
CA GLU A 598 -18.67 -4.05 -11.26
C GLU A 598 -19.66 -4.76 -12.18
N THR A 599 -19.19 -5.59 -13.12
CA THR A 599 -20.01 -6.38 -14.05
C THR A 599 -20.89 -7.38 -13.30
N ILE A 600 -20.33 -8.09 -12.32
CA ILE A 600 -21.11 -9.01 -11.47
C ILE A 600 -22.14 -8.24 -10.64
N GLN A 601 -21.74 -7.11 -10.05
CA GLN A 601 -22.59 -6.29 -9.20
C GLN A 601 -23.76 -5.66 -9.99
N LYS A 602 -23.52 -5.19 -11.21
CA LYS A 602 -24.59 -4.71 -12.12
C LYS A 602 -25.56 -5.84 -12.51
N ALA A 603 -25.07 -7.05 -12.71
CA ALA A 603 -25.91 -8.19 -13.10
C ALA A 603 -26.74 -8.73 -11.92
N TRP A 604 -26.11 -8.95 -10.76
CA TRP A 604 -26.67 -9.73 -9.64
C TRP A 604 -26.80 -8.96 -8.32
N GLY A 605 -26.34 -7.70 -8.27
CA GLY A 605 -26.25 -6.91 -7.03
C GLY A 605 -25.11 -7.36 -6.13
N SER A 606 -25.42 -8.12 -5.09
CA SER A 606 -24.44 -8.56 -4.08
C SER A 606 -24.54 -10.08 -3.85
N PRO A 607 -24.20 -10.90 -4.86
CA PRO A 607 -24.31 -12.35 -4.72
C PRO A 607 -23.32 -12.90 -3.68
N GLU A 608 -23.72 -13.90 -2.89
CA GLU A 608 -22.90 -14.48 -1.81
C GLU A 608 -21.55 -15.05 -2.30
N TRP A 609 -21.49 -15.47 -3.56
CA TRP A 609 -20.29 -16.03 -4.19
C TRP A 609 -19.26 -14.97 -4.65
N LEU A 610 -19.60 -13.68 -4.59
CA LEU A 610 -18.65 -12.57 -4.73
C LEU A 610 -18.49 -11.90 -3.37
N GLN A 611 -17.26 -11.84 -2.85
CA GLN A 611 -17.01 -11.09 -1.62
C GLN A 611 -17.29 -9.59 -1.84
N PRO A 612 -17.84 -8.86 -0.85
CA PRO A 612 -18.01 -7.41 -0.92
C PRO A 612 -16.74 -6.75 -1.47
N THR A 613 -16.87 -6.03 -2.58
CA THR A 613 -15.74 -5.48 -3.34
C THR A 613 -16.05 -4.04 -3.72
N TYR A 614 -15.11 -3.15 -3.43
CA TYR A 614 -15.20 -1.72 -3.64
C TYR A 614 -14.03 -1.26 -4.51
N ASN A 615 -14.31 -0.51 -5.57
CA ASN A 615 -13.28 0.20 -6.32
C ASN A 615 -12.95 1.47 -5.55
N LEU A 616 -11.73 1.61 -5.06
CA LEU A 616 -11.41 2.69 -4.13
C LEU A 616 -11.41 4.08 -4.79
N GLU A 617 -11.21 4.14 -6.11
CA GLU A 617 -11.31 5.40 -6.85
C GLU A 617 -12.74 5.96 -6.91
N THR A 618 -13.76 5.12 -6.69
CA THR A 618 -15.18 5.53 -6.83
C THR A 618 -16.07 5.18 -5.64
N HIS A 619 -15.68 4.24 -4.79
CA HIS A 619 -16.52 3.65 -3.74
C HIS A 619 -15.86 3.67 -2.35
N LEU A 620 -14.99 4.65 -2.07
CA LEU A 620 -14.34 4.76 -0.76
C LEU A 620 -15.36 5.07 0.35
N SER A 621 -16.30 5.99 0.11
CA SER A 621 -17.32 6.34 1.10
C SER A 621 -18.23 5.15 1.49
N PRO A 622 -18.81 4.37 0.55
CA PRO A 622 -19.51 3.13 0.88
C PRO A 622 -18.65 2.08 1.59
N LEU A 623 -17.35 1.98 1.29
CA LEU A 623 -16.45 1.05 1.99
C LEU A 623 -16.27 1.44 3.45
N ILE A 624 -16.02 2.72 3.74
CA ILE A 624 -15.91 3.23 5.11
C ILE A 624 -17.21 2.95 5.88
N GLY A 625 -18.36 3.11 5.22
CA GLY A 625 -19.66 2.78 5.81
C GLY A 625 -19.85 1.31 6.14
N ASP A 626 -19.43 0.39 5.25
CA ASP A 626 -19.45 -1.05 5.53
C ASP A 626 -18.48 -1.39 6.68
N TYR A 627 -17.29 -0.78 6.69
CA TYR A 627 -16.29 -0.96 7.75
C TYR A 627 -16.87 -0.60 9.13
N HIS A 628 -17.48 0.58 9.29
CA HIS A 628 -18.08 0.99 10.55
C HIS A 628 -19.30 0.15 10.91
N THR A 629 -20.11 -0.24 9.92
CA THR A 629 -21.25 -1.14 10.13
C THR A 629 -20.80 -2.48 10.71
N ARG A 630 -19.76 -3.09 10.12
CA ARG A 630 -19.16 -4.34 10.60
C ARG A 630 -18.56 -4.20 11.99
N LYS A 631 -17.81 -3.12 12.25
CA LYS A 631 -17.22 -2.83 13.56
C LYS A 631 -18.31 -2.72 14.64
N ARG A 632 -19.37 -1.96 14.37
CA ARG A 632 -20.53 -1.80 15.27
C ARG A 632 -21.23 -3.13 15.55
N ASP A 633 -21.41 -3.94 14.51
CA ASP A 633 -22.16 -5.20 14.61
C ASP A 633 -21.28 -6.38 15.07
N GLY A 634 -20.00 -6.14 15.42
CA GLY A 634 -19.07 -7.17 15.89
C GLY A 634 -18.72 -8.22 14.84
N MET A 635 -18.75 -7.85 13.55
CA MET A 635 -18.44 -8.74 12.43
C MET A 635 -16.96 -8.73 12.06
N ASP A 636 -16.51 -9.83 11.47
CA ASP A 636 -15.27 -9.97 10.70
C ASP A 636 -15.01 -8.74 9.81
N ASN A 637 -13.83 -8.13 9.96
CA ASN A 637 -13.47 -6.85 9.35
C ASN A 637 -12.05 -6.79 8.77
N LEU A 638 -11.48 -7.94 8.38
CA LEU A 638 -10.27 -7.98 7.56
C LEU A 638 -10.59 -7.78 6.09
N TRP A 639 -9.72 -7.02 5.41
CA TRP A 639 -9.84 -6.63 4.02
C TRP A 639 -8.57 -6.97 3.25
N ILE A 640 -8.71 -7.23 1.96
CA ILE A 640 -7.61 -7.44 1.03
C ILE A 640 -7.63 -6.39 -0.07
N MET A 641 -6.52 -5.67 -0.17
CA MET A 641 -6.27 -4.59 -1.11
C MET A 641 -5.56 -5.16 -2.33
N LYS A 642 -6.10 -4.98 -3.53
CA LYS A 642 -5.53 -5.54 -4.78
C LYS A 642 -5.45 -4.47 -5.87
N PRO A 643 -4.32 -4.31 -6.59
CA PRO A 643 -4.26 -3.42 -7.75
C PRO A 643 -5.20 -3.87 -8.87
N TRP A 644 -5.67 -2.95 -9.71
CA TRP A 644 -6.62 -3.25 -10.78
C TRP A 644 -6.15 -4.33 -11.77
N ASN A 645 -4.91 -4.21 -12.26
CA ASN A 645 -4.37 -4.98 -13.38
C ASN A 645 -3.00 -5.64 -13.10
N MET A 646 -2.45 -5.51 -11.89
CA MET A 646 -1.22 -6.24 -11.52
C MET A 646 -1.52 -7.70 -11.21
N ALA A 647 -0.54 -8.56 -11.53
CA ALA A 647 -0.56 -9.99 -11.27
C ALA A 647 0.48 -10.36 -10.20
N ARG A 648 0.54 -11.65 -9.83
CA ARG A 648 1.55 -12.22 -8.91
C ARG A 648 1.51 -11.66 -7.49
N THR A 649 0.37 -11.12 -7.06
CA THR A 649 0.19 -10.57 -5.70
C THR A 649 1.08 -9.35 -5.43
N ILE A 650 1.63 -8.72 -6.47
CA ILE A 650 2.41 -7.48 -6.31
C ILE A 650 1.49 -6.41 -5.70
N ASP A 651 1.99 -5.71 -4.69
CA ASP A 651 1.31 -4.58 -4.03
C ASP A 651 -0.11 -4.95 -3.51
N THR A 652 -0.23 -6.19 -2.99
CA THR A 652 -1.43 -6.74 -2.35
C THR A 652 -1.23 -6.87 -0.85
N THR A 653 -2.15 -6.34 -0.06
CA THR A 653 -2.04 -6.28 1.41
C THR A 653 -3.33 -6.76 2.07
N VAL A 654 -3.20 -7.52 3.17
CA VAL A 654 -4.32 -7.87 4.04
C VAL A 654 -4.22 -7.03 5.31
N THR A 655 -5.30 -6.34 5.69
CA THR A 655 -5.33 -5.51 6.89
C THR A 655 -6.76 -5.29 7.40
N GLY A 656 -6.90 -5.08 8.71
CA GLY A 656 -8.14 -4.61 9.35
C GLY A 656 -8.09 -3.13 9.73
N ASP A 657 -6.98 -2.46 9.45
CA ASP A 657 -6.75 -1.06 9.76
C ASP A 657 -7.33 -0.16 8.66
N LEU A 658 -8.26 0.73 9.04
CA LEU A 658 -8.93 1.61 8.09
C LEU A 658 -7.99 2.67 7.50
N SER A 659 -7.07 3.21 8.31
CA SER A 659 -6.07 4.17 7.85
C SER A 659 -5.13 3.51 6.84
N ALA A 660 -4.72 2.26 7.08
CA ALA A 660 -3.96 1.46 6.12
C ALA A 660 -4.69 1.29 4.79
N ILE A 661 -5.99 0.91 4.84
CA ILE A 661 -6.82 0.73 3.64
C ILE A 661 -6.85 2.00 2.79
N ILE A 662 -7.06 3.16 3.42
CA ILE A 662 -7.13 4.45 2.73
C ILE A 662 -5.76 4.86 2.17
N ARG A 663 -4.71 4.81 3.00
CA ARG A 663 -3.35 5.26 2.63
C ARG A 663 -2.76 4.40 1.52
N LEU A 664 -3.07 3.10 1.48
CA LEU A 664 -2.64 2.20 0.40
C LEU A 664 -3.13 2.64 -1.00
N MET A 665 -4.12 3.52 -1.11
CA MET A 665 -4.53 4.10 -2.42
C MET A 665 -3.45 5.00 -3.04
N GLU A 666 -2.51 5.52 -2.25
CA GLU A 666 -1.40 6.35 -2.76
C GLU A 666 -0.40 5.56 -3.59
N THR A 667 -0.38 4.24 -3.41
CA THR A 667 0.41 3.34 -4.23
C THR A 667 -0.34 2.92 -5.50
N GLY A 668 -1.35 3.69 -5.92
CA GLY A 668 -2.06 3.56 -7.19
C GLY A 668 -3.44 2.90 -7.07
N PRO A 669 -4.17 2.77 -8.21
CA PRO A 669 -5.55 2.33 -8.22
C PRO A 669 -5.75 0.90 -7.72
N LYS A 670 -6.69 0.72 -6.78
CA LYS A 670 -6.94 -0.55 -6.09
C LYS A 670 -8.42 -0.85 -5.91
N ILE A 671 -8.72 -2.13 -5.79
CA ILE A 671 -9.94 -2.59 -5.15
C ILE A 671 -9.66 -2.95 -3.68
N CYS A 672 -10.65 -2.73 -2.82
CA CYS A 672 -10.71 -3.30 -1.50
C CYS A 672 -11.81 -4.35 -1.48
N GLN A 673 -11.44 -5.60 -1.16
CA GLN A 673 -12.37 -6.72 -1.13
C GLN A 673 -12.37 -7.33 0.27
N LYS A 674 -13.54 -7.75 0.77
CA LYS A 674 -13.63 -8.44 2.06
C LYS A 674 -12.77 -9.69 2.03
N TYR A 675 -11.86 -9.80 3.00
CA TYR A 675 -11.00 -10.97 3.12
C TYR A 675 -11.79 -12.17 3.63
N ILE A 676 -11.51 -13.35 3.08
CA ILE A 676 -12.12 -14.62 3.48
C ILE A 676 -11.38 -15.10 4.72
N GLU A 677 -11.87 -14.71 5.90
CA GLU A 677 -11.25 -15.01 7.19
C GLU A 677 -11.36 -16.49 7.56
N CYS A 678 -12.47 -17.13 7.16
CA CYS A 678 -12.72 -18.55 7.38
C CYS A 678 -12.76 -19.33 6.06
N PRO A 679 -11.62 -19.55 5.37
CA PRO A 679 -11.56 -20.41 4.19
C PRO A 679 -11.68 -21.89 4.61
N ALA A 680 -12.10 -22.75 3.68
CA ALA A 680 -11.85 -24.18 3.80
C ALA A 680 -10.33 -24.40 3.79
N LEU A 681 -9.85 -25.22 4.71
CA LEU A 681 -8.43 -25.57 4.81
C LEU A 681 -8.20 -26.97 4.25
N PHE A 682 -6.98 -27.24 3.82
CA PHE A 682 -6.54 -28.58 3.46
C PHE A 682 -5.24 -28.88 4.20
N GLN A 683 -5.26 -29.85 5.10
CA GLN A 683 -4.16 -30.12 6.03
C GLN A 683 -3.75 -28.87 6.83
N GLY A 684 -4.75 -28.06 7.22
CA GLY A 684 -4.58 -26.81 7.95
C GLY A 684 -4.01 -25.63 7.14
N ARG A 685 -3.80 -25.81 5.82
CA ARG A 685 -3.28 -24.76 4.92
C ARG A 685 -4.38 -24.17 4.05
N LYS A 686 -4.24 -22.89 3.73
CA LYS A 686 -5.11 -22.18 2.79
C LYS A 686 -4.84 -22.66 1.36
N PHE A 687 -5.88 -22.76 0.54
CA PHE A 687 -5.75 -23.12 -0.86
C PHE A 687 -6.71 -22.36 -1.76
N ASP A 688 -6.40 -22.33 -3.05
CA ASP A 688 -7.31 -21.92 -4.09
C ASP A 688 -7.29 -22.93 -5.25
N LEU A 689 -8.31 -22.85 -6.10
CA LEU A 689 -8.50 -23.69 -7.27
C LEU A 689 -8.45 -22.85 -8.54
N ARG A 690 -7.59 -23.23 -9.49
CA ARG A 690 -7.57 -22.67 -10.84
C ARG A 690 -8.32 -23.58 -11.80
N TYR A 691 -9.49 -23.12 -12.25
CA TYR A 691 -10.25 -23.76 -13.33
C TYR A 691 -9.87 -23.17 -14.68
N ILE A 692 -9.99 -23.99 -15.73
CA ILE A 692 -9.85 -23.55 -17.13
C ILE A 692 -11.22 -23.56 -17.79
N VAL A 693 -11.60 -22.41 -18.36
CA VAL A 693 -12.85 -22.23 -19.11
C VAL A 693 -12.53 -21.83 -20.54
N LEU A 694 -13.01 -22.60 -21.50
CA LEU A 694 -13.03 -22.21 -22.91
C LEU A 694 -14.39 -21.57 -23.22
N VAL A 695 -14.37 -20.33 -23.68
CA VAL A 695 -15.55 -19.60 -24.13
C VAL A 695 -15.58 -19.57 -25.64
N ARG A 696 -16.65 -20.13 -26.20
CA ARG A 696 -16.86 -20.22 -27.64
C ARG A 696 -17.74 -19.09 -28.18
N SER A 697 -18.72 -18.66 -27.40
CA SER A 697 -19.62 -17.56 -27.78
C SER A 697 -20.31 -16.98 -26.54
N PHE A 698 -20.73 -15.72 -26.62
CA PHE A 698 -21.59 -15.07 -25.62
C PHE A 698 -23.07 -14.99 -26.08
N ARG A 699 -23.36 -15.24 -27.36
CA ARG A 699 -24.72 -15.27 -27.92
C ARG A 699 -24.89 -16.36 -29.00
N PRO A 700 -25.52 -17.51 -28.66
CA PRO A 700 -25.85 -17.94 -27.30
C PRO A 700 -24.58 -18.16 -26.46
N LEU A 701 -24.68 -18.02 -25.13
CA LEU A 701 -23.55 -18.26 -24.24
C LEU A 701 -23.14 -19.73 -24.31
N GLU A 702 -21.90 -19.97 -24.69
CA GLU A 702 -21.36 -21.30 -24.85
C GLU A 702 -19.97 -21.39 -24.23
N ILE A 703 -19.92 -22.08 -23.09
CA ILE A 703 -18.72 -22.23 -22.25
C ILE A 703 -18.47 -23.71 -21.96
N PHE A 704 -17.19 -24.07 -21.94
CA PHE A 704 -16.72 -25.42 -21.63
C PHE A 704 -15.75 -25.32 -20.46
N LEU A 705 -16.09 -25.99 -19.36
CA LEU A 705 -15.25 -26.05 -18.17
C LEU A 705 -14.41 -27.34 -18.22
N SER A 706 -13.11 -27.24 -17.95
CA SER A 706 -12.26 -28.40 -17.74
C SER A 706 -12.64 -29.12 -16.44
N ASP A 707 -12.74 -30.45 -16.48
CA ASP A 707 -12.93 -31.29 -15.29
C ASP A 707 -11.66 -31.39 -14.42
N VAL A 708 -10.51 -30.98 -14.98
CA VAL A 708 -9.23 -30.87 -14.26
C VAL A 708 -9.00 -29.41 -13.86
N PHE A 709 -8.68 -29.20 -12.58
CA PHE A 709 -8.34 -27.89 -12.00
C PHE A 709 -7.06 -27.99 -11.17
N TRP A 710 -6.29 -26.92 -11.09
CA TRP A 710 -5.06 -26.90 -10.29
C TRP A 710 -5.32 -26.44 -8.87
N VAL A 711 -4.84 -27.21 -7.90
CA VAL A 711 -4.86 -26.86 -6.48
C VAL A 711 -3.57 -26.13 -6.15
N ARG A 712 -3.70 -24.91 -5.61
CA ARG A 712 -2.58 -24.07 -5.20
C ARG A 712 -2.64 -23.88 -3.69
N LEU A 713 -1.65 -24.41 -2.99
CA LEU A 713 -1.58 -24.41 -1.52
C LEU A 713 -0.63 -23.32 -1.01
N ALA A 714 -1.02 -22.68 0.08
CA ALA A 714 -0.10 -21.90 0.91
C ALA A 714 1.01 -22.81 1.48
N ASN A 715 2.16 -22.22 1.81
CA ASN A 715 3.28 -22.96 2.40
C ASN A 715 3.08 -23.14 3.91
N ASN A 716 2.57 -22.12 4.58
CA ASN A 716 2.38 -22.10 6.03
C ASN A 716 0.96 -22.53 6.44
N GLN A 717 0.84 -22.90 7.71
CA GLN A 717 -0.46 -23.13 8.35
C GLN A 717 -1.26 -21.83 8.37
N TYR A 718 -2.56 -21.92 8.12
CA TYR A 718 -3.40 -20.74 8.09
C TYR A 718 -3.64 -20.20 9.52
N THR A 719 -3.43 -18.90 9.69
CA THR A 719 -3.70 -18.20 10.94
C THR A 719 -4.23 -16.78 10.64
N LEU A 720 -4.84 -16.17 11.64
CA LEU A 720 -5.32 -14.78 11.62
C LEU A 720 -4.59 -13.92 12.66
N GLU A 721 -3.49 -14.41 13.22
CA GLU A 721 -2.63 -13.61 14.10
C GLU A 721 -2.14 -12.35 13.37
N LYS A 722 -2.23 -11.17 14.00
CA LYS A 722 -1.90 -9.88 13.36
C LYS A 722 -0.51 -9.87 12.71
N THR A 723 0.45 -10.53 13.35
CA THR A 723 1.85 -10.62 12.91
C THR A 723 2.01 -11.40 11.60
N SER A 724 1.10 -12.34 11.32
CA SER A 724 1.15 -13.19 10.12
C SER A 724 0.73 -12.45 8.84
N PHE A 725 0.08 -11.29 8.92
CA PHE A 725 -0.35 -10.53 7.72
C PHE A 725 0.82 -10.02 6.87
N PHE A 726 2.03 -9.95 7.45
CA PHE A 726 3.27 -9.63 6.73
C PHE A 726 3.91 -10.87 6.09
N GLU A 727 3.43 -12.07 6.41
CA GLU A 727 3.94 -13.35 5.91
C GLU A 727 3.21 -13.77 4.63
N TYR A 728 3.89 -13.60 3.51
CA TYR A 728 3.36 -13.97 2.20
C TYR A 728 2.88 -15.43 2.14
N GLU A 729 3.65 -16.33 2.75
CA GLU A 729 3.47 -17.79 2.70
C GLU A 729 2.24 -18.31 3.45
N THR A 730 1.61 -17.46 4.27
CA THR A 730 0.45 -17.77 5.11
C THR A 730 -0.87 -17.38 4.42
N HIS A 731 -0.91 -16.19 3.79
CA HIS A 731 -2.15 -15.62 3.25
C HIS A 731 -2.32 -15.79 1.74
N PHE A 732 -1.25 -16.08 1.01
CA PHE A 732 -1.26 -16.30 -0.44
C PHE A 732 -0.96 -17.75 -0.79
N THR A 733 -1.31 -18.14 -2.02
CA THR A 733 -1.31 -19.54 -2.47
C THR A 733 -0.44 -19.76 -3.71
N VAL A 734 0.06 -18.69 -4.33
CA VAL A 734 0.92 -18.75 -5.52
C VAL A 734 2.38 -18.76 -5.09
N MET A 735 2.96 -19.95 -4.93
CA MET A 735 4.33 -20.13 -4.40
C MET A 735 5.43 -20.25 -5.46
N ASN A 736 5.07 -20.08 -6.74
CA ASN A 736 5.94 -20.31 -7.90
C ASN A 736 7.18 -19.39 -7.94
N TYR A 737 7.21 -18.34 -7.11
CA TYR A 737 8.28 -17.34 -7.07
C TYR A 737 9.29 -17.56 -5.93
N ILE A 738 9.03 -18.51 -5.01
CA ILE A 738 9.83 -18.70 -3.77
C ILE A 738 10.40 -20.16 -3.67
N GLY A 739 10.25 -20.97 -4.72
CA GLY A 739 11.03 -22.20 -4.90
C GLY A 739 10.48 -23.50 -4.29
N ARG A 740 9.32 -23.46 -3.61
CA ARG A 740 8.57 -24.67 -3.19
C ARG A 740 7.14 -24.64 -3.75
N MET A 741 6.88 -25.42 -4.79
CA MET A 741 5.52 -25.63 -5.30
C MET A 741 4.84 -26.76 -4.52
N ASN A 742 3.70 -26.46 -3.91
CA ASN A 742 2.78 -27.45 -3.33
C ASN A 742 1.59 -27.66 -4.27
N HIS A 743 1.81 -28.32 -5.40
CA HIS A 743 0.74 -28.70 -6.32
C HIS A 743 0.25 -30.11 -6.03
N MET A 744 -1.07 -30.29 -6.05
CA MET A 744 -1.71 -31.60 -5.88
C MET A 744 -2.58 -31.91 -7.10
N ASN A 745 -2.57 -33.19 -7.50
CA ASN A 745 -3.39 -33.66 -8.60
C ASN A 745 -4.88 -33.67 -8.21
N THR A 746 -5.78 -33.32 -9.14
CA THR A 746 -7.22 -33.18 -8.88
C THR A 746 -7.85 -34.41 -8.20
N PRO A 747 -7.82 -35.64 -8.76
CA PRO A 747 -8.36 -36.84 -8.09
C PRO A 747 -7.77 -37.14 -6.72
N GLU A 748 -6.47 -36.90 -6.51
CA GLU A 748 -5.84 -37.12 -5.21
C GLU A 748 -6.34 -36.11 -4.18
N PHE A 749 -6.37 -34.83 -4.55
CA PHE A 749 -6.93 -33.77 -3.73
C PHE A 749 -8.38 -34.04 -3.35
N ILE A 750 -9.23 -34.39 -4.32
CA ILE A 750 -10.65 -34.69 -4.07
C ILE A 750 -10.78 -35.79 -3.03
N LYS A 751 -10.06 -36.91 -3.23
CA LYS A 751 -10.14 -38.06 -2.33
C LYS A 751 -9.71 -37.70 -0.90
N GLU A 752 -8.59 -37.02 -0.73
CA GLU A 752 -8.11 -36.66 0.61
C GLU A 752 -8.94 -35.53 1.24
N PHE A 753 -9.46 -34.60 0.44
CA PHE A 753 -10.33 -33.52 0.92
C PHE A 753 -11.69 -34.06 1.40
N GLU A 754 -12.32 -34.97 0.64
CA GLU A 754 -13.56 -35.64 1.06
C GLU A 754 -13.37 -36.43 2.36
N LYS A 755 -12.20 -37.08 2.51
CA LYS A 755 -11.83 -37.81 3.72
C LYS A 755 -11.58 -36.89 4.91
N GLU A 756 -10.91 -35.76 4.72
CA GLU A 756 -10.62 -34.78 5.77
C GLU A 756 -11.90 -34.11 6.28
N HIS A 757 -12.77 -33.67 5.37
CA HIS A 757 -13.93 -32.83 5.70
C HIS A 757 -15.26 -33.58 5.79
N GLN A 758 -15.30 -34.87 5.43
CA GLN A 758 -16.53 -35.68 5.40
C GLN A 758 -17.62 -35.09 4.49
N VAL A 759 -17.21 -34.59 3.32
CA VAL A 759 -18.09 -33.96 2.31
C VAL A 759 -18.08 -34.73 0.99
N LYS A 760 -19.00 -34.38 0.09
CA LYS A 760 -19.01 -34.85 -1.30
C LYS A 760 -18.56 -33.73 -2.23
N TRP A 761 -17.44 -33.93 -2.92
CA TRP A 761 -16.88 -32.96 -3.86
C TRP A 761 -17.83 -32.67 -5.02
N LEU A 762 -18.66 -33.63 -5.41
CA LEU A 762 -19.62 -33.46 -6.49
C LEU A 762 -20.59 -32.29 -6.25
N ASP A 763 -21.05 -32.10 -5.01
CA ASP A 763 -21.98 -31.04 -4.64
C ASP A 763 -21.30 -29.66 -4.65
N ILE A 764 -20.06 -29.62 -4.16
CA ILE A 764 -19.18 -28.43 -4.18
C ILE A 764 -18.90 -28.04 -5.64
N HIS A 765 -18.50 -29.00 -6.46
CA HIS A 765 -18.18 -28.79 -7.87
C HIS A 765 -19.41 -28.34 -8.68
N GLY A 766 -20.61 -28.84 -8.36
CA GLY A 766 -21.87 -28.34 -8.92
C GLY A 766 -22.10 -26.86 -8.61
N SER A 767 -21.83 -26.44 -7.38
CA SER A 767 -21.92 -25.03 -6.97
C SER A 767 -20.87 -24.16 -7.67
N ILE A 768 -19.64 -24.64 -7.80
CA ILE A 768 -18.56 -23.96 -8.55
C ILE A 768 -18.97 -23.76 -10.01
N ARG A 769 -19.48 -24.81 -10.67
CA ARG A 769 -19.95 -24.76 -12.06
C ARG A 769 -21.05 -23.73 -12.26
N SER A 770 -22.01 -23.67 -11.33
CA SER A 770 -23.08 -22.66 -11.34
C SER A 770 -22.53 -21.25 -11.17
N MET A 771 -21.63 -21.02 -10.22
CA MET A 771 -20.98 -19.72 -10.02
C MET A 771 -20.22 -19.27 -11.27
N ILE A 772 -19.37 -20.14 -11.84
CA ILE A 772 -18.60 -19.82 -13.06
C ILE A 772 -19.54 -19.45 -14.21
N ARG A 773 -20.63 -20.21 -14.40
CA ARG A 773 -21.66 -19.88 -15.40
C ARG A 773 -22.25 -18.49 -15.15
N HIS A 774 -22.66 -18.18 -13.91
CA HIS A 774 -23.25 -16.88 -13.58
C HIS A 774 -22.29 -15.71 -13.86
N VAL A 775 -20.97 -15.88 -13.70
CA VAL A 775 -19.98 -14.85 -14.04
C VAL A 775 -20.00 -14.53 -15.55
N PHE A 776 -20.03 -15.54 -16.42
CA PHE A 776 -20.10 -15.30 -17.87
C PHE A 776 -21.48 -14.82 -18.31
N GLU A 777 -22.56 -15.22 -17.63
CA GLU A 777 -23.89 -14.67 -17.85
C GLU A 777 -23.96 -13.18 -17.47
N SER A 778 -23.28 -12.75 -16.39
CA SER A 778 -23.13 -11.34 -16.05
C SER A 778 -22.49 -10.54 -17.17
N ALA A 779 -21.36 -11.03 -17.71
CA ALA A 779 -20.69 -10.38 -18.82
C ALA A 779 -21.57 -10.33 -20.08
N ALA A 780 -22.27 -11.43 -20.41
CA ALA A 780 -23.19 -11.47 -21.55
C ALA A 780 -24.35 -10.47 -21.43
N ALA A 781 -24.88 -10.28 -20.20
CA ALA A 781 -26.01 -9.41 -19.92
C ALA A 781 -25.64 -7.94 -19.86
N VAL A 782 -24.52 -7.61 -19.19
CA VAL A 782 -24.07 -6.23 -18.97
C VAL A 782 -23.31 -5.68 -20.18
N HIS A 783 -22.58 -6.54 -20.89
CA HIS A 783 -21.72 -6.16 -22.02
C HIS A 783 -22.07 -6.97 -23.29
N PRO A 784 -23.26 -6.74 -23.89
CA PRO A 784 -23.67 -7.41 -25.12
C PRO A 784 -22.72 -7.21 -26.30
N GLU A 785 -21.91 -6.15 -26.29
CA GLU A 785 -20.85 -5.82 -27.24
C GLU A 785 -19.65 -6.78 -27.21
N MET A 786 -19.53 -7.63 -26.18
CA MET A 786 -18.51 -8.69 -26.15
C MET A 786 -18.72 -9.75 -27.22
N GLN A 787 -19.94 -9.91 -27.74
CA GLN A 787 -20.22 -10.94 -28.72
C GLN A 787 -19.46 -10.68 -30.03
N SER A 788 -18.65 -11.65 -30.45
CA SER A 788 -18.01 -11.67 -31.76
C SER A 788 -17.97 -13.10 -32.33
N PRO A 789 -18.38 -13.32 -33.59
CA PRO A 789 -18.35 -14.64 -34.22
C PRO A 789 -16.91 -15.15 -34.44
N PHE A 790 -15.93 -14.24 -34.52
CA PHE A 790 -14.52 -14.53 -34.76
C PHE A 790 -13.68 -14.64 -33.47
N SER A 791 -14.31 -14.51 -32.30
CA SER A 791 -13.59 -14.51 -31.02
C SER A 791 -13.84 -15.80 -30.24
N ARG A 792 -12.76 -16.41 -29.74
CA ARG A 792 -12.76 -17.58 -28.85
C ARG A 792 -11.72 -17.31 -27.78
N ALA A 793 -11.95 -17.63 -26.52
CA ALA A 793 -10.96 -17.32 -25.49
C ALA A 793 -10.90 -18.40 -24.42
N MET A 794 -9.74 -18.56 -23.82
CA MET A 794 -9.52 -19.40 -22.65
C MET A 794 -9.24 -18.53 -21.44
N TYR A 795 -9.93 -18.81 -20.34
CA TYR A 795 -9.76 -18.09 -19.09
C TYR A 795 -9.35 -19.04 -17.97
N GLY A 796 -8.39 -18.60 -17.16
CA GLY A 796 -8.15 -19.14 -15.84
C GLY A 796 -9.10 -18.50 -14.83
N VAL A 797 -9.88 -19.29 -14.11
CA VAL A 797 -10.80 -18.80 -13.07
C VAL A 797 -10.29 -19.23 -11.71
N ASP A 798 -10.03 -18.26 -10.84
CA ASP A 798 -9.46 -18.47 -9.52
C ASP A 798 -10.60 -18.52 -8.50
N VAL A 799 -10.74 -19.66 -7.82
CA VAL A 799 -11.86 -19.94 -6.90
C VAL A 799 -11.32 -20.32 -5.54
N MET A 800 -11.87 -19.73 -4.49
CA MET A 800 -11.67 -20.17 -3.11
C MET A 800 -12.96 -20.81 -2.59
N ILE A 801 -12.84 -21.65 -1.57
CA ILE A 801 -13.97 -22.26 -0.89
C ILE A 801 -13.97 -21.75 0.56
N ASP A 802 -15.12 -21.32 1.08
CA ASP A 802 -15.24 -20.94 2.50
C ASP A 802 -15.42 -22.16 3.41
N ASN A 803 -15.38 -21.95 4.73
CA ASN A 803 -15.57 -23.02 5.72
C ASN A 803 -16.95 -23.72 5.66
N ARG A 804 -17.92 -23.16 4.93
CA ARG A 804 -19.24 -23.75 4.65
C ARG A 804 -19.28 -24.42 3.28
N PHE A 805 -18.11 -24.63 2.67
CA PHE A 805 -17.91 -25.23 1.36
C PHE A 805 -18.60 -24.48 0.22
N LYS A 806 -18.82 -23.17 0.37
CA LYS A 806 -19.38 -22.31 -0.67
C LYS A 806 -18.26 -21.70 -1.52
N PRO A 807 -18.40 -21.70 -2.86
CA PRO A 807 -17.38 -21.14 -3.73
C PRO A 807 -17.41 -19.61 -3.70
N LYS A 808 -16.23 -19.01 -3.76
CA LYS A 808 -16.00 -17.57 -3.86
C LYS A 808 -15.12 -17.29 -5.08
N ILE A 809 -15.60 -16.44 -5.98
CA ILE A 809 -14.78 -15.97 -7.12
C ILE A 809 -13.71 -15.01 -6.62
N LEU A 810 -12.45 -15.21 -7.01
CA LEU A 810 -11.34 -14.34 -6.64
C LEU A 810 -10.96 -13.38 -7.77
N GLU A 811 -10.68 -13.94 -8.95
CA GLU A 811 -10.29 -13.22 -10.16
C GLU A 811 -10.42 -14.12 -11.40
N MET A 812 -10.31 -13.50 -12.58
CA MET A 812 -10.16 -14.20 -13.85
C MET A 812 -8.90 -13.72 -14.58
N ASN A 813 -8.23 -14.67 -15.22
CA ASN A 813 -6.94 -14.44 -15.86
C ASN A 813 -7.01 -14.87 -17.34
N ARG A 814 -6.61 -13.95 -18.24
CA ARG A 814 -6.44 -14.23 -19.67
C ARG A 814 -5.24 -15.15 -19.96
N ARG A 815 -4.15 -14.93 -19.21
CA ARG A 815 -2.97 -15.81 -19.29
C ARG A 815 -3.24 -17.07 -18.49
N VAL A 816 -3.75 -18.09 -19.16
CA VAL A 816 -3.48 -19.46 -18.74
C VAL A 816 -1.99 -19.66 -18.92
N ALA A 817 -1.20 -19.49 -17.87
CA ALA A 817 0.21 -19.81 -17.91
C ALA A 817 0.34 -21.31 -18.19
N MET A 818 0.42 -21.68 -19.48
CA MET A 818 1.06 -22.90 -19.93
C MET A 818 2.56 -22.65 -19.76
N GLY A 819 3.01 -22.54 -18.51
CA GLY A 819 4.42 -22.61 -18.17
C GLY A 819 4.82 -24.07 -18.11
N ALA A 820 6.08 -24.35 -18.43
CA ALA A 820 6.67 -25.69 -18.53
C ALA A 820 6.67 -26.55 -17.24
N ASP A 821 5.95 -26.13 -16.18
CA ASP A 821 5.88 -26.82 -14.88
C ASP A 821 4.45 -27.25 -14.47
N CYS A 822 3.57 -27.48 -15.45
CA CYS A 822 2.31 -28.21 -15.28
C CYS A 822 2.39 -29.67 -15.79
N SER A 823 3.57 -30.29 -15.66
CA SER A 823 3.86 -31.64 -16.18
C SER A 823 3.26 -32.79 -15.34
N SER A 824 2.77 -32.54 -14.13
CA SER A 824 2.32 -33.62 -13.23
C SER A 824 0.80 -33.93 -13.24
N SER A 825 -0.05 -33.10 -13.84
CA SER A 825 -1.53 -33.26 -13.72
C SER A 825 -2.34 -33.30 -15.03
N ILE A 826 -1.70 -33.25 -16.20
CA ILE A 826 -2.34 -33.59 -17.50
C ILE A 826 -2.26 -35.11 -17.73
N THR A 827 -2.51 -35.91 -16.70
CA THR A 827 -2.28 -37.36 -16.67
C THR A 827 -3.54 -38.21 -16.81
N HIS A 828 -4.74 -37.62 -16.98
CA HIS A 828 -5.99 -38.39 -17.10
C HIS A 828 -6.64 -38.36 -18.50
N ALA A 829 -6.56 -37.27 -19.26
CA ALA A 829 -7.10 -37.24 -20.64
C ALA A 829 -6.24 -38.05 -21.65
N THR A 830 -4.99 -38.35 -21.30
CA THR A 830 -3.98 -38.97 -22.17
C THR A 830 -3.59 -40.38 -21.75
N ARG A 831 -4.29 -40.97 -20.76
CA ARG A 831 -3.98 -42.28 -20.16
C ARG A 831 -4.19 -43.50 -21.08
N ILE A 832 -4.56 -43.31 -22.35
CA ILE A 832 -4.76 -44.40 -23.32
C ILE A 832 -3.61 -44.51 -24.33
N LEU A 833 -2.69 -43.52 -24.44
CA LEU A 833 -1.63 -43.61 -25.46
C LEU A 833 -0.18 -43.57 -24.95
N LEU A 834 0.06 -43.33 -23.65
CA LEU A 834 1.42 -43.18 -23.11
C LEU A 834 1.84 -44.37 -22.23
N CYS A 835 1.90 -45.56 -22.83
CA CYS A 835 2.71 -46.66 -22.29
C CYS A 835 4.17 -46.64 -22.77
N LEU A 836 4.57 -45.66 -23.60
CA LEU A 836 5.97 -45.52 -24.01
C LEU A 836 6.31 -44.02 -24.09
N SER A 837 7.48 -43.68 -23.56
CA SER A 837 8.19 -42.38 -23.56
C SER A 837 7.62 -41.22 -22.72
N LEU A 838 7.90 -41.28 -21.41
CA LEU A 838 8.80 -40.33 -20.70
C LEU A 838 9.67 -39.50 -21.70
N SER A 839 9.76 -38.16 -21.70
CA SER A 839 9.80 -37.19 -20.58
C SER A 839 9.82 -35.72 -21.07
N ALA A 840 9.58 -34.78 -20.16
CA ALA A 840 9.66 -33.33 -20.31
C ALA A 840 11.09 -32.76 -20.27
N THR A 841 11.30 -31.53 -20.80
CA THR A 841 12.29 -30.58 -20.24
C THR A 841 11.87 -29.12 -20.41
N LEU A 842 11.88 -28.43 -19.27
CA LEU A 842 12.00 -26.99 -19.07
C LEU A 842 13.24 -26.42 -19.77
N CYS A 843 13.19 -25.13 -20.14
CA CYS A 843 14.38 -24.35 -20.46
C CYS A 843 15.28 -24.18 -19.22
N ARG A 844 16.10 -25.20 -18.96
CA ARG A 844 17.37 -25.11 -18.22
C ARG A 844 18.52 -24.98 -19.22
N SER A 845 19.70 -24.58 -18.73
CA SER A 845 20.87 -24.29 -19.57
C SER A 845 21.46 -25.54 -20.23
N ASP A 846 21.20 -26.71 -19.65
CA ASP A 846 21.36 -28.05 -20.22
C ASP A 846 20.19 -28.92 -19.69
N PRO A 847 19.60 -29.83 -20.49
CA PRO A 847 18.45 -30.65 -20.08
C PRO A 847 18.82 -31.66 -18.98
N ASP A 848 17.94 -31.87 -18.00
CA ASP A 848 18.14 -32.91 -16.97
C ASP A 848 17.99 -34.31 -17.61
N LEU A 849 18.93 -35.21 -17.32
CA LEU A 849 18.96 -36.57 -17.84
C LEU A 849 17.90 -37.47 -17.17
N LEU A 850 17.21 -38.26 -17.98
CA LEU A 850 16.14 -39.18 -17.54
C LEU A 850 16.59 -40.64 -17.53
N VAL A 851 17.84 -40.86 -17.93
CA VAL A 851 18.60 -42.10 -17.90
C VAL A 851 19.95 -41.77 -17.26
N ASP A 852 20.61 -42.74 -16.64
CA ASP A 852 21.85 -42.50 -15.88
C ASP A 852 22.94 -41.79 -16.70
N PHE A 853 22.98 -42.03 -18.02
CA PHE A 853 23.89 -41.36 -18.95
C PHE A 853 23.33 -41.36 -20.38
N CYS A 854 23.77 -40.37 -21.16
CA CYS A 854 23.61 -40.34 -22.62
C CYS A 854 25.00 -40.24 -23.24
N VAL A 855 25.41 -41.23 -24.04
CA VAL A 855 26.67 -41.17 -24.79
C VAL A 855 26.37 -40.67 -26.20
N ALA A 856 27.00 -39.60 -26.65
CA ALA A 856 26.74 -39.02 -27.97
C ALA A 856 27.01 -40.01 -29.12
N ASP A 857 26.08 -40.12 -30.06
CA ASP A 857 26.28 -40.79 -31.35
C ASP A 857 27.03 -39.85 -32.30
N THR A 858 28.33 -40.13 -32.48
CA THR A 858 29.21 -39.34 -33.34
C THR A 858 29.18 -39.78 -34.81
N ALA A 859 28.39 -40.81 -35.18
CA ALA A 859 28.37 -41.37 -36.53
C ALA A 859 27.21 -40.84 -37.41
N SER A 860 26.16 -40.29 -36.81
CA SER A 860 24.95 -39.82 -37.52
C SER A 860 25.04 -38.33 -37.89
N PRO A 861 24.86 -37.93 -39.17
CA PRO A 861 24.83 -36.53 -39.56
C PRO A 861 23.53 -35.87 -39.08
N ALA A 862 23.63 -34.90 -38.17
CA ALA A 862 22.49 -34.19 -37.59
C ALA A 862 21.76 -33.33 -38.64
N SER A 863 20.58 -33.77 -39.08
CA SER A 863 19.67 -33.00 -39.95
C SER A 863 18.66 -32.13 -39.19
N LEU A 864 18.70 -32.13 -37.85
CA LEU A 864 17.84 -31.34 -36.96
C LEU A 864 18.69 -30.61 -35.91
N HIS A 865 18.47 -29.31 -35.73
CA HIS A 865 19.08 -28.51 -34.66
C HIS A 865 18.27 -28.67 -33.35
N LEU A 866 18.48 -29.74 -32.60
CA LEU A 866 18.01 -29.87 -31.21
C LEU A 866 19.10 -29.40 -30.22
N ASN A 867 18.69 -28.98 -29.01
CA ASN A 867 19.59 -28.71 -27.89
C ASN A 867 20.20 -30.03 -27.35
N GLY A 868 21.21 -30.58 -28.05
CA GLY A 868 21.93 -31.80 -27.66
C GLY A 868 22.25 -32.74 -28.83
N LEU A 869 23.07 -33.78 -28.60
CA LEU A 869 23.36 -34.84 -29.57
C LEU A 869 22.51 -36.08 -29.28
N ALA A 870 22.17 -36.87 -30.31
CA ALA A 870 21.50 -38.15 -30.14
C ALA A 870 22.37 -39.12 -29.29
N CYS A 871 21.74 -39.97 -28.49
CA CYS A 871 22.44 -40.97 -27.68
C CYS A 871 22.60 -42.28 -28.46
N ILE A 872 23.73 -42.97 -28.30
CA ILE A 872 23.85 -44.40 -28.65
C ILE A 872 23.05 -45.27 -27.66
N ASP A 873 22.80 -46.53 -28.02
CA ASP A 873 22.20 -47.52 -27.12
C ASP A 873 23.04 -47.67 -25.83
N PRO A 874 22.45 -47.51 -24.62
CA PRO A 874 23.17 -47.70 -23.36
C PRO A 874 23.88 -49.06 -23.23
N ALA A 875 23.35 -50.12 -23.85
CA ALA A 875 23.99 -51.44 -23.86
C ALA A 875 25.29 -51.48 -24.69
N ALA A 876 25.49 -50.50 -25.59
CA ALA A 876 26.70 -50.32 -26.36
C ALA A 876 27.73 -49.39 -25.68
N ALA A 877 27.40 -48.82 -24.51
CA ALA A 877 28.32 -47.96 -23.78
C ALA A 877 29.52 -48.74 -23.23
N ARG A 878 30.71 -48.14 -23.31
CA ARG A 878 31.96 -48.72 -22.82
C ARG A 878 32.74 -47.68 -22.00
N PRO A 879 33.63 -48.09 -21.09
CA PRO A 879 34.43 -47.16 -20.29
C PRO A 879 35.18 -46.11 -21.12
N GLU A 880 35.58 -46.44 -22.35
CA GLU A 880 36.28 -45.52 -23.24
C GLU A 880 35.42 -44.31 -23.66
N HIS A 881 34.09 -44.41 -23.61
CA HIS A 881 33.19 -43.28 -23.91
C HIS A 881 33.18 -42.22 -22.81
N PHE A 882 33.53 -42.60 -21.58
CA PHE A 882 33.57 -41.72 -20.39
C PHE A 882 34.98 -41.26 -20.04
N ALA A 883 35.99 -41.69 -20.80
CA ALA A 883 37.39 -41.32 -20.61
C ALA A 883 37.86 -40.42 -21.77
N THR A 884 38.74 -39.47 -21.46
CA THR A 884 39.39 -38.66 -22.50
C THR A 884 40.86 -38.45 -22.20
N SER A 885 41.69 -38.59 -23.22
CA SER A 885 43.09 -38.17 -23.20
C SER A 885 43.29 -36.83 -23.91
N ALA A 886 42.22 -36.14 -24.32
CA ALA A 886 42.33 -34.90 -25.09
C ALA A 886 43.06 -33.79 -24.31
N LEU A 887 42.91 -33.76 -22.99
CA LEU A 887 43.55 -32.78 -22.11
C LEU A 887 45.00 -33.17 -21.73
N SER A 888 45.50 -34.33 -22.16
CA SER A 888 46.84 -34.82 -21.77
C SER A 888 47.99 -34.14 -22.51
N ARG A 889 47.72 -33.53 -23.67
CA ARG A 889 48.74 -32.93 -24.55
C ARG A 889 48.61 -31.42 -24.59
N ALA A 890 49.74 -30.72 -24.52
CA ALA A 890 49.81 -29.30 -24.77
C ALA A 890 49.60 -29.00 -26.27
N THR A 891 48.96 -27.88 -26.56
CA THR A 891 48.72 -27.40 -27.93
C THR A 891 49.50 -26.10 -28.20
N ASN A 892 49.86 -25.83 -29.47
CA ASN A 892 50.74 -24.70 -29.82
C ASN A 892 50.06 -23.34 -29.50
N PRO A 893 50.74 -22.39 -28.84
CA PRO A 893 50.14 -21.13 -28.40
C PRO A 893 49.71 -20.20 -29.54
N THR A 894 48.62 -19.45 -29.32
CA THR A 894 48.10 -18.39 -30.22
C THR A 894 48.95 -17.10 -30.11
N PRO A 895 48.70 -16.03 -30.91
CA PRO A 895 49.42 -14.76 -30.80
C PRO A 895 49.36 -14.09 -29.41
N PHE A 896 48.35 -14.43 -28.60
CA PHE A 896 48.21 -13.99 -27.21
C PHE A 896 49.03 -14.85 -26.21
N GLY A 897 49.78 -15.85 -26.69
CA GLY A 897 50.59 -16.73 -25.86
C GLY A 897 49.78 -17.75 -25.07
N PHE A 898 48.51 -18.00 -25.42
CA PHE A 898 47.68 -19.03 -24.78
C PHE A 898 47.07 -19.99 -25.81
N ASN A 899 46.75 -21.21 -25.38
CA ASN A 899 45.89 -22.12 -26.14
C ASN A 899 44.93 -22.85 -25.19
N VAL A 900 43.74 -23.20 -25.69
CA VAL A 900 42.71 -23.89 -24.92
C VAL A 900 42.26 -25.13 -25.66
N THR A 901 42.26 -26.27 -24.97
CA THR A 901 41.66 -27.52 -25.42
C THR A 901 40.42 -27.78 -24.58
N VAL A 902 39.23 -27.69 -25.17
CA VAL A 902 37.94 -27.92 -24.49
C VAL A 902 37.41 -29.30 -24.84
N THR A 903 36.90 -30.03 -23.85
CA THR A 903 36.22 -31.30 -24.09
C THR A 903 34.86 -31.06 -24.72
N SER A 904 34.51 -31.81 -25.77
CA SER A 904 33.19 -31.77 -26.39
C SER A 904 32.57 -33.17 -26.48
N PRO A 905 31.25 -33.29 -26.25
CA PRO A 905 30.49 -34.51 -26.52
C PRO A 905 30.61 -35.01 -27.96
N VAL A 906 30.91 -34.12 -28.92
CA VAL A 906 31.01 -34.48 -30.35
C VAL A 906 32.32 -35.17 -30.69
N SER A 907 33.43 -34.84 -30.02
CA SER A 907 34.77 -35.12 -30.55
C SER A 907 35.78 -35.69 -29.56
N SER A 908 35.59 -35.51 -28.25
CA SER A 908 36.65 -35.84 -27.29
C SER A 908 36.17 -36.48 -26.00
N LEU A 909 34.90 -36.33 -25.62
CA LEU A 909 34.32 -36.96 -24.42
C LEU A 909 32.82 -37.25 -24.62
N PRO A 910 32.45 -38.27 -25.42
CA PRO A 910 31.05 -38.55 -25.79
C PRO A 910 30.11 -38.77 -24.59
N GLY A 911 30.61 -39.32 -23.48
CA GLY A 911 29.85 -39.52 -22.25
C GLY A 911 29.50 -38.25 -21.47
N ALA A 912 30.02 -37.08 -21.87
CA ALA A 912 29.62 -35.79 -21.30
C ALA A 912 28.31 -35.23 -21.91
N ASN A 913 27.71 -35.92 -22.89
CA ASN A 913 26.47 -35.48 -23.53
C ASN A 913 25.31 -35.47 -22.51
N ALA A 914 24.57 -34.36 -22.47
CA ALA A 914 23.46 -34.08 -21.54
C ALA A 914 23.85 -34.08 -20.05
N GLN A 915 25.14 -34.09 -19.71
CA GLN A 915 25.61 -34.03 -18.31
C GLN A 915 25.82 -32.59 -17.80
N GLY A 916 25.70 -31.59 -18.68
CA GLY A 916 25.91 -30.19 -18.30
C GLY A 916 27.33 -29.88 -17.81
N LEU A 917 28.34 -30.60 -18.30
CA LEU A 917 29.72 -30.48 -17.86
C LEU A 917 30.68 -30.41 -19.05
N ALA A 918 31.66 -29.52 -18.96
CA ALA A 918 32.81 -29.48 -19.85
C ALA A 918 34.09 -29.20 -19.05
N MET A 919 35.22 -29.67 -19.57
CA MET A 919 36.54 -29.36 -19.04
C MET A 919 37.37 -28.66 -20.11
N ALA A 920 38.23 -27.74 -19.70
CA ALA A 920 39.15 -27.06 -20.59
C ALA A 920 40.56 -27.05 -20.01
N ARG A 921 41.56 -27.41 -20.81
CA ARG A 921 42.97 -27.21 -20.48
C ARG A 921 43.45 -25.95 -21.17
N THR A 922 43.99 -25.02 -20.40
CA THR A 922 44.60 -23.78 -20.88
C THR A 922 46.11 -23.84 -20.66
N ASP A 923 46.88 -23.80 -21.74
CA ASP A 923 48.34 -23.72 -21.72
C ASP A 923 48.76 -22.26 -21.97
N LEU A 924 49.46 -21.65 -21.02
CA LEU A 924 49.95 -20.27 -21.07
C LEU A 924 51.48 -20.26 -21.23
N ALA A 925 51.97 -19.65 -22.29
CA ALA A 925 53.40 -19.38 -22.49
C ALA A 925 53.93 -18.40 -21.42
N PRO A 926 55.26 -18.24 -21.26
CA PRO A 926 55.80 -17.19 -20.40
C PRO A 926 55.25 -15.81 -20.81
N GLY A 927 54.62 -15.10 -19.86
CA GLY A 927 53.92 -13.84 -20.12
C GLY A 927 52.62 -13.94 -20.94
N GLY A 928 52.11 -15.15 -21.21
CA GLY A 928 50.90 -15.39 -21.99
C GLY A 928 49.61 -14.98 -21.27
N VAL A 929 48.58 -14.59 -22.04
CA VAL A 929 47.29 -14.12 -21.52
C VAL A 929 46.12 -14.78 -22.23
N ALA A 930 45.19 -15.35 -21.45
CA ALA A 930 43.82 -15.56 -21.93
C ALA A 930 43.09 -14.21 -21.77
N PRO A 931 42.76 -13.51 -22.87
CA PRO A 931 42.23 -12.16 -22.82
C PRO A 931 40.87 -12.11 -22.12
N PRO A 932 40.39 -10.92 -21.70
CA PRO A 932 39.06 -10.75 -21.12
C PRO A 932 37.98 -11.45 -21.95
N HIS A 933 37.28 -12.40 -21.34
CA HIS A 933 36.25 -13.21 -21.99
C HIS A 933 35.15 -13.60 -21.01
N SER A 934 34.03 -14.07 -21.53
CA SER A 934 32.92 -14.58 -20.72
C SER A 934 32.34 -15.88 -21.27
N HIS A 935 31.76 -16.67 -20.37
CA HIS A 935 31.01 -17.89 -20.70
C HIS A 935 29.52 -17.62 -20.45
N PRO A 936 28.71 -17.34 -21.50
CA PRO A 936 27.30 -16.95 -21.31
C PRO A 936 26.44 -18.09 -20.75
N ARG A 937 26.88 -19.34 -20.90
CA ARG A 937 26.13 -20.53 -20.48
C ARG A 937 26.73 -21.29 -19.30
N ALA A 938 27.90 -20.90 -18.79
CA ALA A 938 28.55 -21.60 -17.67
C ALA A 938 29.27 -20.66 -16.70
N SER A 939 29.31 -21.05 -15.43
CA SER A 939 30.35 -20.67 -14.48
C SER A 939 31.59 -21.54 -14.70
N GLU A 940 32.75 -21.03 -14.34
CA GLU A 940 34.03 -21.74 -14.48
C GLU A 940 34.74 -21.86 -13.12
N VAL A 941 35.34 -23.01 -12.86
CA VAL A 941 36.34 -23.18 -11.79
C VAL A 941 37.67 -23.50 -12.43
N ALA A 942 38.66 -22.62 -12.27
CA ALA A 942 40.00 -22.79 -12.81
C ALA A 942 40.96 -23.27 -11.71
N LEU A 943 41.65 -24.39 -11.95
CA LEU A 943 42.69 -24.97 -11.09
C LEU A 943 44.06 -24.85 -11.78
N VAL A 944 45.03 -24.24 -11.12
CA VAL A 944 46.40 -24.18 -11.68
C VAL A 944 47.10 -25.52 -11.43
N LEU A 945 47.56 -26.18 -12.49
CA LEU A 945 48.32 -27.44 -12.40
C LEU A 945 49.82 -27.20 -12.27
N SER A 946 50.35 -26.16 -12.92
CA SER A 946 51.77 -25.77 -12.84
C SER A 946 51.96 -24.30 -13.20
N GLY A 947 52.97 -23.65 -12.62
CA GLY A 947 53.25 -22.23 -12.83
C GLY A 947 52.52 -21.30 -11.85
N SER A 948 52.50 -20.00 -12.15
CA SER A 948 51.80 -18.98 -11.38
C SER A 948 50.93 -18.11 -12.29
N VAL A 949 49.63 -18.02 -12.00
CA VAL A 949 48.66 -17.36 -12.87
C VAL A 949 47.89 -16.31 -12.09
N LEU A 950 47.95 -15.05 -12.53
CA LEU A 950 47.07 -14.00 -12.05
C LEU A 950 45.72 -14.15 -12.74
N VAL A 951 44.67 -14.31 -11.95
CA VAL A 951 43.30 -14.41 -12.44
C VAL A 951 42.46 -13.26 -11.93
N GLY A 952 41.37 -12.93 -12.62
CA GLY A 952 40.38 -12.02 -12.07
C GLY A 952 39.16 -11.80 -12.96
N PHE A 953 38.08 -11.31 -12.34
CA PHE A 953 36.85 -10.90 -13.01
C PHE A 953 36.38 -9.54 -12.50
N ALA A 954 35.61 -8.84 -13.33
CA ALA A 954 34.92 -7.62 -12.92
C ALA A 954 33.42 -7.89 -12.72
N ASP A 955 32.85 -7.40 -11.61
CA ASP A 955 31.40 -7.41 -11.41
C ASP A 955 30.72 -6.23 -12.14
N THR A 956 29.39 -6.17 -12.06
CA THR A 956 28.59 -5.11 -12.69
C THR A 956 28.76 -3.74 -12.03
N SER A 957 29.43 -3.66 -10.88
CA SER A 957 29.86 -2.40 -10.25
C SER A 957 31.26 -1.97 -10.70
N TYR A 958 31.82 -2.64 -11.71
CA TYR A 958 33.18 -2.43 -12.23
C TYR A 958 34.28 -2.71 -11.20
N ARG A 959 33.97 -3.47 -10.15
CA ARG A 959 34.95 -3.87 -9.15
C ARG A 959 35.70 -5.11 -9.62
N LEU A 960 37.03 -5.02 -9.62
CA LEU A 960 37.92 -6.13 -9.94
C LEU A 960 38.13 -7.03 -8.71
N TYR A 961 37.84 -8.32 -8.86
CA TYR A 961 38.25 -9.38 -7.95
C TYR A 961 39.39 -10.14 -8.61
N THR A 962 40.57 -10.15 -7.99
CA THR A 962 41.77 -10.76 -8.57
C THR A 962 42.59 -11.48 -7.51
N GLN A 963 43.27 -12.54 -7.92
CA GLN A 963 44.14 -13.33 -7.06
C GLN A 963 45.28 -13.94 -7.88
N LEU A 964 46.49 -13.98 -7.31
CA LEU A 964 47.59 -14.76 -7.87
C LEU A 964 47.48 -16.21 -7.38
N LEU A 965 47.31 -17.14 -8.31
CA LEU A 965 47.21 -18.58 -8.04
C LEU A 965 48.52 -19.30 -8.34
N ARG A 966 48.87 -20.25 -7.48
CA ARG A 966 49.98 -21.21 -7.62
C ARG A 966 49.45 -22.60 -7.91
N ALA A 967 50.34 -23.50 -8.31
CA ALA A 967 50.00 -24.90 -8.54
C ALA A 967 49.24 -25.51 -7.34
N GLY A 968 48.07 -26.09 -7.61
CA GLY A 968 47.14 -26.65 -6.61
C GLY A 968 46.03 -25.70 -6.14
N GLU A 969 46.11 -24.40 -6.46
CA GLU A 969 45.11 -23.40 -6.08
C GLU A 969 44.04 -23.22 -7.17
N ALA A 970 42.81 -22.93 -6.73
CA ALA A 970 41.66 -22.78 -7.60
C ALA A 970 40.94 -21.44 -7.41
N PHE A 971 40.23 -21.00 -8.45
CA PHE A 971 39.45 -19.76 -8.44
C PHE A 971 38.17 -19.94 -9.25
N VAL A 972 37.08 -19.33 -8.79
CA VAL A 972 35.74 -19.47 -9.39
C VAL A 972 35.37 -18.18 -10.13
N PHE A 973 34.96 -18.32 -11.39
CA PHE A 973 34.41 -17.25 -12.21
C PHE A 973 32.89 -17.43 -12.31
N PRO A 974 32.09 -16.43 -11.89
CA PRO A 974 30.64 -16.49 -12.03
C PRO A 974 30.20 -16.49 -13.51
N ARG A 975 29.07 -17.15 -13.79
CA ARG A 975 28.49 -17.22 -15.14
C ARG A 975 28.34 -15.83 -15.78
N ALA A 976 28.69 -15.75 -17.05
CA ALA A 976 28.62 -14.55 -17.90
C ALA A 976 29.47 -13.35 -17.44
N MET A 977 30.30 -13.48 -16.40
CA MET A 977 31.21 -12.41 -15.99
C MET A 977 32.47 -12.38 -16.85
N VAL A 978 32.90 -11.17 -17.20
CA VAL A 978 34.15 -10.95 -17.96
C VAL A 978 35.34 -11.21 -17.03
N HIS A 979 36.19 -12.15 -17.41
CA HIS A 979 37.36 -12.57 -16.64
C HIS A 979 38.58 -12.87 -17.52
N PHE A 980 39.77 -12.97 -16.90
CA PHE A 980 41.04 -13.20 -17.60
C PHE A 980 41.97 -14.13 -16.81
N LEU A 981 42.93 -14.73 -17.51
CA LEU A 981 44.04 -15.48 -16.93
C LEU A 981 45.35 -14.95 -17.50
N TYR A 982 46.32 -14.64 -16.64
CA TYR A 982 47.61 -14.08 -17.04
C TYR A 982 48.77 -14.82 -16.37
N ASN A 983 49.67 -15.39 -17.16
CA ASN A 983 50.89 -15.99 -16.63
C ASN A 983 51.89 -14.86 -16.30
N VAL A 984 52.10 -14.62 -15.00
CA VAL A 984 53.00 -13.57 -14.52
C VAL A 984 54.48 -13.93 -14.63
N ASP A 985 54.79 -15.22 -14.89
CA ASP A 985 56.17 -15.68 -15.03
C ASP A 985 56.69 -15.41 -16.45
N ALA A 986 57.78 -14.66 -16.54
CA ALA A 986 58.41 -14.27 -17.79
C ALA A 986 59.32 -15.36 -18.40
N ALA A 987 59.62 -16.43 -17.66
CA ALA A 987 60.52 -17.49 -18.09
C ALA A 987 59.86 -18.88 -18.15
N ALA A 988 58.89 -19.17 -17.27
CA ALA A 988 58.22 -20.46 -17.20
C ALA A 988 56.78 -20.43 -17.73
N PRO A 989 56.32 -21.50 -18.44
CA PRO A 989 54.92 -21.64 -18.82
C PRO A 989 54.03 -22.02 -17.63
N ALA A 990 52.73 -21.78 -17.75
CA ALA A 990 51.72 -22.19 -16.79
C ALA A 990 50.63 -23.04 -17.45
N VAL A 991 50.03 -23.95 -16.68
CA VAL A 991 48.95 -24.83 -17.14
C VAL A 991 47.79 -24.72 -16.17
N VAL A 992 46.60 -24.47 -16.70
CA VAL A 992 45.35 -24.34 -15.96
C VAL A 992 44.34 -25.35 -16.48
N LEU A 993 43.61 -25.99 -15.57
CA LEU A 993 42.51 -26.89 -15.85
C LEU A 993 41.22 -26.27 -15.33
N SER A 994 40.27 -26.05 -16.23
CA SER A 994 39.00 -25.42 -15.94
C SER A 994 37.86 -26.44 -16.01
N GLY A 995 36.96 -26.40 -15.03
CA GLY A 995 35.69 -27.12 -15.05
C GLY A 995 34.53 -26.15 -15.25
N LEU A 996 33.63 -26.46 -16.18
CA LEU A 996 32.49 -25.62 -16.53
C LEU A 996 31.18 -26.38 -16.33
N ASN A 997 30.19 -25.72 -15.74
CA ASN A 997 28.86 -26.30 -15.49
C ASN A 997 27.89 -26.14 -16.67
N SER A 998 28.41 -26.25 -17.90
CA SER A 998 27.62 -26.55 -19.09
C SER A 998 28.44 -27.37 -20.06
N GLN A 999 27.79 -28.28 -20.79
CA GLN A 999 28.45 -29.08 -21.85
C GLN A 999 28.77 -28.23 -23.09
N SER A 1000 28.12 -27.07 -23.23
CA SER A 1000 28.36 -26.09 -24.28
C SER A 1000 28.48 -24.71 -23.64
N PRO A 1001 29.57 -24.41 -22.93
CA PRO A 1001 29.68 -23.18 -22.14
C PRO A 1001 29.62 -21.91 -23.01
N GLY A 1002 30.08 -22.01 -24.27
CA GLY A 1002 30.29 -20.89 -25.18
C GLY A 1002 31.40 -19.98 -24.68
N ALA A 1003 32.16 -19.33 -25.55
CA ALA A 1003 33.19 -18.38 -25.12
C ALA A 1003 33.12 -17.13 -25.99
N GLN A 1004 32.99 -15.97 -25.35
CA GLN A 1004 33.01 -14.68 -26.02
C GLN A 1004 34.25 -13.92 -25.59
N LEU A 1005 35.28 -13.89 -26.45
CA LEU A 1005 36.49 -13.11 -26.22
C LEU A 1005 36.20 -11.65 -26.55
N LEU A 1006 36.26 -10.77 -25.56
CA LEU A 1006 35.89 -9.36 -25.69
C LEU A 1006 36.63 -8.64 -26.83
N PRO A 1007 37.96 -8.81 -27.02
CA PRO A 1007 38.66 -8.16 -28.13
C PRO A 1007 38.17 -8.63 -29.51
N LEU A 1008 37.81 -9.91 -29.64
CA LEU A 1008 37.35 -10.47 -30.92
C LEU A 1008 35.87 -10.13 -31.19
N SER A 1009 35.02 -10.17 -30.17
CA SER A 1009 33.60 -9.80 -30.30
C SER A 1009 33.39 -8.30 -30.49
N ALA A 1010 34.34 -7.46 -30.08
CA ALA A 1010 34.29 -6.03 -30.34
C ALA A 1010 34.87 -5.68 -31.74
N PHE A 1011 36.04 -6.22 -32.09
CA PHE A 1011 36.79 -5.74 -33.26
C PHE A 1011 36.80 -6.70 -34.46
N ARG A 1012 36.32 -7.95 -34.33
CA ARG A 1012 36.46 -9.00 -35.36
C ARG A 1012 35.16 -9.75 -35.67
N THR A 1013 34.01 -9.10 -35.52
CA THR A 1013 32.72 -9.71 -35.89
C THR A 1013 32.54 -9.77 -37.41
N GLU A 1014 31.74 -10.73 -37.86
CA GLU A 1014 31.21 -10.78 -39.23
C GLU A 1014 29.68 -10.90 -39.17
N PRO A 1015 28.91 -9.90 -39.65
CA PRO A 1015 29.35 -8.61 -40.20
C PRO A 1015 30.08 -7.72 -39.17
N ARG A 1016 30.98 -6.84 -39.64
CA ARG A 1016 31.81 -5.98 -38.79
C ARG A 1016 30.95 -4.97 -38.01
N VAL A 1017 31.27 -4.78 -36.72
CA VAL A 1017 30.75 -3.64 -35.94
C VAL A 1017 31.15 -2.35 -36.66
N PRO A 1018 30.22 -1.41 -36.91
CA PRO A 1018 30.56 -0.16 -37.58
C PRO A 1018 31.66 0.63 -36.85
N ASP A 1019 32.66 1.12 -37.57
CA ASP A 1019 33.80 1.86 -37.01
C ASP A 1019 33.36 3.04 -36.12
N GLU A 1020 32.26 3.71 -36.46
CA GLU A 1020 31.69 4.80 -35.64
C GLU A 1020 31.30 4.34 -34.23
N VAL A 1021 30.77 3.11 -34.08
CA VAL A 1021 30.41 2.53 -32.78
C VAL A 1021 31.68 2.29 -31.98
N LEU A 1022 32.72 1.72 -32.60
CA LEU A 1022 34.00 1.43 -31.92
C LEU A 1022 34.75 2.69 -31.50
N LYS A 1023 34.80 3.71 -32.36
CA LYS A 1023 35.40 5.01 -32.03
C LYS A 1023 34.72 5.66 -30.84
N ARG A 1024 33.38 5.63 -30.79
CA ARG A 1024 32.61 6.24 -29.69
C ARG A 1024 32.69 5.43 -28.40
N ALA A 1025 32.57 4.11 -28.50
CA ALA A 1025 32.58 3.20 -27.35
C ALA A 1025 33.95 3.12 -26.66
N PHE A 1026 35.03 3.04 -27.44
CA PHE A 1026 36.40 2.93 -26.90
C PHE A 1026 37.14 4.27 -26.84
N LYS A 1027 36.53 5.38 -27.30
CA LYS A 1027 37.13 6.73 -27.37
C LYS A 1027 38.46 6.76 -28.15
N ILE A 1028 38.50 6.05 -29.27
CA ILE A 1028 39.67 5.93 -30.14
C ILE A 1028 39.40 6.52 -31.53
N ASN A 1029 40.46 6.78 -32.31
CA ASN A 1029 40.30 7.27 -33.68
C ASN A 1029 40.23 6.12 -34.70
N GLY A 1030 39.92 6.43 -35.97
CA GLY A 1030 39.81 5.40 -37.01
C GLY A 1030 41.11 4.66 -37.33
N GLN A 1031 42.27 5.30 -37.15
CA GLN A 1031 43.56 4.63 -37.32
C GLN A 1031 43.80 3.61 -36.21
N ASP A 1032 43.38 3.90 -34.99
CA ASP A 1032 43.46 2.98 -33.85
C ASP A 1032 42.58 1.75 -34.07
N VAL A 1033 41.34 1.93 -34.55
CA VAL A 1033 40.43 0.82 -34.90
C VAL A 1033 41.07 -0.12 -35.91
N GLN A 1034 41.58 0.43 -37.02
CA GLN A 1034 42.26 -0.36 -38.06
C GLN A 1034 43.51 -1.04 -37.53
N ARG A 1035 44.28 -0.37 -36.67
CA ARG A 1035 45.49 -0.93 -36.05
C ARG A 1035 45.14 -2.11 -35.15
N ILE A 1036 44.11 -1.99 -34.30
CA ILE A 1036 43.66 -3.06 -33.40
C ILE A 1036 43.12 -4.23 -34.22
N GLN A 1037 42.29 -3.99 -35.23
CA GLN A 1037 41.77 -5.02 -36.14
C GLN A 1037 42.90 -5.78 -36.84
N ARG A 1038 43.92 -5.07 -37.33
CA ARG A 1038 45.09 -5.69 -37.97
C ARG A 1038 45.88 -6.56 -36.98
N ASN A 1039 46.10 -6.08 -35.76
CA ASN A 1039 46.81 -6.83 -34.72
C ASN A 1039 46.06 -8.11 -34.30
N LEU A 1040 44.74 -8.11 -34.39
CA LEU A 1040 43.88 -9.28 -34.12
C LEU A 1040 43.68 -10.20 -35.35
N GLY A 1041 44.40 -9.96 -36.44
CA GLY A 1041 44.35 -10.79 -37.65
C GLY A 1041 43.14 -10.54 -38.56
N GLY A 1042 42.60 -9.33 -38.58
CA GLY A 1042 41.65 -8.87 -39.60
C GLY A 1042 42.36 -8.42 -40.88
N SER A 1043 41.86 -8.83 -42.05
CA SER A 1043 42.29 -8.28 -43.34
C SER A 1043 41.71 -6.87 -43.50
N SER A 1044 42.55 -5.91 -43.92
CA SER A 1044 42.20 -4.50 -44.11
C SER A 1044 40.85 -4.31 -44.81
#